data_AF-A0A178XC80-F1
#
_entry.id   AF-A0A178XC80-F1
#
_cell.length_a   1.000
_cell.length_b   1.000
_cell.length_c   1.000
_cell.angle_alpha   90.00
_cell.angle_beta   90.00
_cell.angle_gamma   90.00
#
_symmetry.space_group_name_H-M   'P 1'
#
loop_
_entity.id
_entity.type
_entity.pdbx_description
1 polymer ?
#
loop_
_entity_poly.entity_id
_entity_poly.type
_entity_poly.pdbx_seq_one_letter_code
_entity_poly.pdbx_strand_id
1 'polypeptide(L)'
;MGETAVPWPQEIRIAMAMVGGSSLAVWMGGVATETSALLHASRTPDASNGYRKLLDLLHASVRLDVLTGTSAGGINAACLGLAEAYRSTPAILRDTWFSAGSLENLIRDPGETQPRSVLNGDKVLLGGLVQAMHDITGSGVVPTEPPDVTVLLTGTMLDGETTQYDDALGNRVRDTEHRMLFRFDGPLWNNQVHGPLALAARSSASFPGAFELSRMPIGPEAADRMHPDMTDYTELVRSHWLADGGVLVNKPLRPALREIFERSSSTDVRRLLLYVVPTVDGEAKPMTCDPADPPMLGTALAKVASTIMSQTISVELEELSRHNSAVTRTRDTRVALASLGLRGGQLVDDRVHRAYLDRRVALDAAELVRAVTRRYELSDEDGGWAAGNSALLQDIAADGLRRGIPDTLPGESVTVGEMVRYRTSTLEDAVATGIQLINAGFRMGPGLDQATQLNEVRAKMHAARRSAARDVRLSAWVARHEPPRPGTSMPDWIGQLAAEWADLGASDAVREAWPELTGALRSAAPVLQSLSGKENQWSADAADTVTTLLDWFGLDNADVADGFVMARFLLLHMATRGLLAEAPAVDQRVDLVQMSADSRTLLDLARPRGRDKLTGTQASNFGGFYKASWRANDWMWGRIDGAGWLTQCLLDPKRLRVLRDIVGPGEFREQVRTTFREIGWEPPSPADNGMPADLSGLLAQLGDELAFLGLDANLSPVDFGKEIPTSLPVTSMVLAKSRQLAIAREELPVLASQAEADAKEGNGKASESFRKLMVSRPLEQKVEKTAVQPENGGQPDAAQRAFQACQVSAERFEGELGSTLLTKTIVKAGAAGLNAASTAARVPKTLQPLAKFTQFSSRSAWWVTQGATRLGRPWNLLAAAITAIAGFVLSGEGGSVLQWLGLPVAGGALVFLVVSLLTLRRTWRMVLTVLGVLVIAALLFAAFLPPIAQPLFGWLGTVVDGWRRGQAPLWWLAVVALLLLPAIWTPLSGLGRRKRRRSGPDRPR
;
A
#
# COMPACT_ATOMS: atom_id res chain seq x y z
N MET A 1 35.29 4.13 34.11
CA MET A 1 34.40 4.02 32.94
C MET A 1 35.16 4.66 31.81
N GLY A 2 35.53 3.91 30.77
CA GLY A 2 36.12 4.52 29.57
C GLY A 2 35.03 5.23 28.79
N GLU A 3 35.39 6.31 28.11
CA GLU A 3 34.50 6.91 27.11
C GLU A 3 34.33 5.87 25.98
N THR A 4 33.09 5.48 25.70
CA THR A 4 32.78 4.49 24.67
C THR A 4 32.54 5.18 23.33
N ALA A 5 33.01 4.59 22.24
CA ALA A 5 32.93 5.20 20.91
C ALA A 5 31.45 5.33 20.52
N VAL A 6 30.96 6.56 20.38
CA VAL A 6 29.57 6.83 20.00
C VAL A 6 29.35 6.27 18.58
N PRO A 7 28.51 5.25 18.39
CA PRO A 7 28.31 4.67 17.07
C PRO A 7 27.58 5.64 16.14
N TRP A 8 28.08 5.77 14.91
CA TRP A 8 27.56 6.75 13.95
C TRP A 8 26.09 6.47 13.56
N PRO A 9 25.21 7.49 13.50
CA PRO A 9 23.82 7.32 13.13
C PRO A 9 23.61 6.74 11.72
N GLN A 10 22.88 5.63 11.63
CA GLN A 10 22.36 5.09 10.38
C GLN A 10 20.98 5.71 10.07
N GLU A 11 20.68 5.94 8.80
CA GLU A 11 19.37 6.36 8.34
C GLU A 11 18.72 5.22 7.55
N ILE A 12 17.65 4.63 8.08
CA ILE A 12 16.86 3.59 7.41
C ILE A 12 15.80 4.31 6.57
N ARG A 13 16.00 4.31 5.25
CA ARG A 13 15.09 4.94 4.30
C ARG A 13 14.13 3.91 3.75
N ILE A 14 12.86 4.06 4.10
CA ILE A 14 11.77 3.22 3.64
C ILE A 14 11.22 3.81 2.35
N ALA A 15 11.09 2.97 1.34
CA ALA A 15 10.13 3.13 0.26
C ALA A 15 9.06 2.06 0.42
N MET A 16 7.82 2.33 0.04
CA MET A 16 6.72 1.38 0.21
C MET A 16 5.80 1.34 -1.01
N ALA A 17 5.49 0.13 -1.48
CA ALA A 17 4.62 -0.13 -2.62
C ALA A 17 3.39 -0.93 -2.17
N MET A 18 2.21 -0.30 -2.27
CA MET A 18 0.92 -0.87 -1.88
C MET A 18 0.11 -1.28 -3.11
N VAL A 19 -0.18 -2.57 -3.24
CA VAL A 19 -0.90 -3.12 -4.40
C VAL A 19 -2.40 -2.80 -4.37
N GLY A 20 -3.07 -2.93 -5.52
CA GLY A 20 -4.53 -2.99 -5.55
C GLY A 20 -5.06 -4.32 -4.98
N GLY A 21 -6.20 -4.27 -4.29
CA GLY A 21 -6.75 -5.45 -3.60
C GLY A 21 -8.11 -5.25 -2.93
N SER A 22 -8.94 -4.33 -3.44
CA SER A 22 -10.29 -4.01 -2.94
C SER A 22 -10.36 -3.93 -1.40
N SER A 23 -11.02 -4.86 -0.69
CA SER A 23 -11.21 -4.75 0.77
C SER A 23 -9.97 -5.09 1.60
N LEU A 24 -8.95 -5.70 1.00
CA LEU A 24 -7.66 -5.91 1.66
C LEU A 24 -6.90 -4.59 1.91
N ALA A 25 -7.34 -3.48 1.32
CA ALA A 25 -6.87 -2.14 1.65
C ALA A 25 -7.10 -1.75 3.11
N VAL A 26 -8.05 -2.38 3.82
CA VAL A 26 -8.24 -2.15 5.25
C VAL A 26 -7.06 -2.70 6.07
N TRP A 27 -6.53 -3.88 5.69
CA TRP A 27 -5.29 -4.42 6.26
C TRP A 27 -4.08 -3.55 5.90
N MET A 28 -3.99 -3.09 4.65
CA MET A 28 -2.91 -2.18 4.23
C MET A 28 -2.94 -0.84 4.96
N GLY A 29 -4.13 -0.33 5.34
CA GLY A 29 -4.28 0.86 6.20
C GLY A 29 -3.80 0.63 7.63
N GLY A 30 -3.97 -0.59 8.16
CA GLY A 30 -3.36 -1.00 9.43
C GLY A 30 -1.83 -1.01 9.34
N VAL A 31 -1.26 -1.59 8.28
CA VAL A 31 0.20 -1.56 8.02
C VAL A 31 0.70 -0.11 7.92
N ALA A 32 0.02 0.74 7.15
CA ALA A 32 0.35 2.16 7.00
C ALA A 32 0.36 2.91 8.35
N THR A 33 -0.63 2.64 9.20
CA THR A 33 -0.73 3.25 10.54
C THR A 33 0.40 2.81 11.45
N GLU A 34 0.82 1.55 11.39
CA GLU A 34 1.95 1.07 12.19
C GLU A 34 3.30 1.58 11.65
N THR A 35 3.44 1.74 10.33
CA THR A 35 4.58 2.46 9.72
C THR A 35 4.65 3.91 10.21
N SER A 36 3.51 4.61 10.29
CA SER A 36 3.43 5.95 10.90
C SER A 36 3.85 5.97 12.37
N ALA A 37 3.51 4.93 13.15
CA ALA A 37 3.93 4.81 14.54
C ALA A 37 5.46 4.64 14.69
N LEU A 38 6.11 3.87 13.81
CA LEU A 38 7.57 3.77 13.74
C LEU A 38 8.22 5.12 13.36
N LEU A 39 7.70 5.79 12.34
CA LEU A 39 8.20 7.09 11.90
C LEU A 39 8.07 8.16 12.99
N HIS A 40 6.95 8.17 13.73
CA HIS A 40 6.78 9.01 14.91
C HIS A 40 7.80 8.67 16.01
N ALA A 41 7.97 7.38 16.36
CA ALA A 41 8.96 6.93 17.34
C ALA A 41 10.41 7.34 16.99
N SER A 42 10.76 7.36 15.71
CA SER A 42 12.07 7.85 15.26
C SER A 42 12.27 9.36 15.48
N ARG A 43 11.20 10.15 15.54
CA ARG A 43 11.24 11.61 15.69
C ARG A 43 11.09 12.10 17.13
N THR A 44 10.54 11.29 18.02
CA THR A 44 10.29 11.66 19.42
C THR A 44 11.31 10.98 20.36
N PRO A 45 12.34 11.69 20.85
CA PRO A 45 13.38 11.07 21.69
C PRO A 45 12.83 10.50 23.00
N ASP A 46 11.92 11.22 23.66
CA ASP A 46 11.39 10.86 24.99
C ASP A 46 10.33 9.74 24.97
N ALA A 47 10.01 9.19 23.79
CA ALA A 47 8.92 8.23 23.66
C ALA A 47 9.31 6.84 24.18
N SER A 48 8.75 6.44 25.33
CA SER A 48 8.97 5.13 25.95
C SER A 48 8.25 3.98 25.21
N ASN A 49 8.58 3.76 23.94
CA ASN A 49 8.03 2.70 23.09
C ASN A 49 9.12 1.74 22.58
N GLY A 50 8.74 0.53 22.18
CA GLY A 50 9.69 -0.51 21.78
C GLY A 50 10.51 -0.16 20.52
N TYR A 51 9.94 0.59 19.59
CA TYR A 51 10.68 1.05 18.40
C TYR A 51 11.78 2.04 18.75
N ARG A 52 11.51 3.03 19.62
CA ARG A 52 12.50 3.99 20.10
C ARG A 52 13.72 3.25 20.68
N LYS A 53 13.48 2.29 21.59
CA LYS A 53 14.54 1.47 22.20
C LYS A 53 15.37 0.67 21.19
N LEU A 54 14.74 0.11 20.14
CA LEU A 54 15.47 -0.57 19.06
C LEU A 54 16.27 0.42 18.21
N LEU A 55 15.73 1.62 17.92
CA LEU A 55 16.41 2.67 17.17
C LEU A 55 17.58 3.25 17.95
N ASP A 56 17.47 3.39 19.28
CA ASP A 56 18.57 3.77 20.17
C ASP A 56 19.68 2.72 20.14
N LEU A 57 19.36 1.44 20.37
CA LEU A 57 20.33 0.34 20.31
C LEU A 57 21.03 0.25 18.94
N LEU A 58 20.31 0.50 17.84
CA LEU A 58 20.86 0.47 16.50
C LEU A 58 21.63 1.75 16.12
N HIS A 59 21.58 2.79 16.97
CA HIS A 59 21.94 4.17 16.62
C HIS A 59 21.38 4.53 15.24
N ALA A 60 20.06 4.47 15.10
CA ALA A 60 19.38 4.58 13.82
C ALA A 60 18.20 5.56 13.86
N SER A 61 17.89 6.15 12.71
CA SER A 61 16.65 6.90 12.46
C SER A 61 15.92 6.31 11.25
N VAL A 62 14.61 6.49 11.17
CA VAL A 62 13.77 6.00 10.07
C VAL A 62 13.13 7.17 9.35
N ARG A 63 13.17 7.14 8.01
CA ARG A 63 12.44 8.06 7.13
C ARG A 63 11.67 7.30 6.07
N LEU A 64 10.68 7.96 5.48
CA LEU A 64 9.85 7.44 4.40
C LEU A 64 10.06 8.31 3.17
N ASP A 65 10.84 7.82 2.21
CA ASP A 65 11.24 8.54 1.00
C ASP A 65 10.16 8.48 -0.09
N VAL A 66 9.63 7.28 -0.34
CA VAL A 66 8.75 7.01 -1.48
C VAL A 66 7.58 6.15 -1.07
N LEU A 67 6.39 6.57 -1.44
CA LEU A 67 5.15 5.81 -1.34
C LEU A 67 4.61 5.63 -2.75
N THR A 68 4.30 4.39 -3.13
CA THR A 68 3.63 4.08 -4.38
C THR A 68 2.39 3.26 -4.09
N GLY A 69 1.31 3.54 -4.81
CA GLY A 69 0.05 2.84 -4.57
C GLY A 69 -0.83 2.73 -5.81
N THR A 70 -1.51 1.58 -5.90
CA THR A 70 -2.52 1.32 -6.92
C THR A 70 -3.87 1.03 -6.26
N SER A 71 -4.96 1.51 -6.87
CA SER A 71 -6.33 1.25 -6.41
C SER A 71 -6.52 1.68 -4.94
N ALA A 72 -7.19 0.87 -4.15
CA ALA A 72 -7.35 1.08 -2.73
C ALA A 72 -6.02 1.02 -1.93
N GLY A 73 -4.92 0.49 -2.50
CA GLY A 73 -3.56 0.69 -1.98
C GLY A 73 -3.08 2.14 -2.15
N GLY A 74 -3.48 2.80 -3.24
CA GLY A 74 -3.26 4.23 -3.50
C GLY A 74 -3.88 5.14 -2.44
N ILE A 75 -5.05 4.80 -1.91
CA ILE A 75 -5.68 5.52 -0.79
C ILE A 75 -4.79 5.52 0.46
N ASN A 76 -4.27 4.36 0.84
CA ASN A 76 -3.40 4.24 2.02
C ASN A 76 -2.05 4.93 1.81
N ALA A 77 -1.48 4.83 0.60
CA ALA A 77 -0.26 5.54 0.22
C ALA A 77 -0.44 7.07 0.29
N ALA A 78 -1.54 7.59 -0.26
CA ALA A 78 -1.88 9.01 -0.21
C ALA A 78 -2.00 9.53 1.24
N CYS A 79 -2.79 8.86 2.07
CA CYS A 79 -3.03 9.29 3.44
C CYS A 79 -1.81 9.13 4.36
N LEU A 80 -0.98 8.10 4.17
CA LEU A 80 0.29 7.99 4.90
C LEU A 80 1.30 9.07 4.47
N GLY A 81 1.39 9.36 3.17
CA GLY A 81 2.28 10.41 2.67
C GLY A 81 1.90 11.79 3.17
N LEU A 82 0.59 12.09 3.17
CA LEU A 82 0.05 13.31 3.76
C LEU A 82 0.33 13.38 5.28
N ALA A 83 0.14 12.28 6.00
CA ALA A 83 0.44 12.23 7.43
C ALA A 83 1.94 12.43 7.73
N GLU A 84 2.83 11.81 6.96
CA GLU A 84 4.28 11.97 7.11
C GLU A 84 4.75 13.40 6.74
N ALA A 85 4.19 13.95 5.66
CA ALA A 85 4.41 15.33 5.23
C ALA A 85 4.05 16.32 6.34
N TYR A 86 2.80 16.27 6.84
CA TYR A 86 2.28 17.19 7.88
C TYR A 86 2.58 16.75 9.33
N ARG A 87 3.52 15.82 9.53
CA ARG A 87 3.95 15.31 10.86
C ARG A 87 2.80 14.81 11.76
N SER A 88 1.74 14.29 11.13
CA SER A 88 0.51 13.79 11.75
C SER A 88 0.44 12.25 11.73
N THR A 89 -0.78 11.69 11.82
CA THR A 89 -1.07 10.25 11.81
C THR A 89 -2.21 9.91 10.84
N PRO A 90 -2.14 8.81 10.08
CA PRO A 90 -3.23 8.34 9.23
C PRO A 90 -4.29 7.55 10.01
N ALA A 91 -4.24 7.50 11.36
CA ALA A 91 -5.11 6.65 12.17
C ALA A 91 -6.62 6.88 11.95
N ILE A 92 -7.04 8.08 11.52
CA ILE A 92 -8.43 8.39 11.13
C ILE A 92 -8.94 7.52 9.96
N LEU A 93 -8.03 6.90 9.18
CA LEU A 93 -8.39 5.91 8.16
C LEU A 93 -9.18 4.74 8.74
N ARG A 94 -8.99 4.34 10.02
CA ARG A 94 -9.76 3.26 10.62
C ARG A 94 -11.26 3.54 10.55
N ASP A 95 -11.64 4.71 11.04
CA ASP A 95 -13.04 5.11 11.18
C ASP A 95 -13.61 5.59 9.82
N THR A 96 -12.73 6.07 8.92
CA THR A 96 -13.03 6.28 7.49
C THR A 96 -13.36 4.96 6.77
N TRP A 97 -12.59 3.90 6.99
CA TRP A 97 -12.88 2.56 6.46
C TRP A 97 -14.17 1.99 7.07
N PHE A 98 -14.48 2.24 8.34
CA PHE A 98 -15.76 1.84 8.92
C PHE A 98 -16.96 2.51 8.24
N SER A 99 -16.84 3.79 7.91
CA SER A 99 -17.91 4.63 7.35
C SER A 99 -17.94 4.66 5.81
N ALA A 100 -16.99 5.36 5.18
CA ALA A 100 -16.89 5.49 3.72
C ALA A 100 -16.56 4.16 3.02
N GLY A 101 -15.83 3.26 3.69
CA GLY A 101 -15.57 1.90 3.21
C GLY A 101 -16.75 0.92 3.37
N SER A 102 -17.90 1.35 3.91
CA SER A 102 -19.07 0.47 4.05
C SER A 102 -19.75 0.20 2.71
N LEU A 103 -19.91 -1.07 2.33
CA LEU A 103 -20.65 -1.43 1.11
C LEU A 103 -22.10 -0.90 1.14
N GLU A 104 -22.73 -0.82 2.32
CA GLU A 104 -24.06 -0.22 2.45
C GLU A 104 -24.06 1.26 2.04
N ASN A 105 -23.02 2.03 2.40
CA ASN A 105 -22.92 3.45 2.07
C ASN A 105 -22.48 3.68 0.63
N LEU A 106 -21.58 2.83 0.13
CA LEU A 106 -21.05 2.91 -1.24
C LEU A 106 -22.10 2.57 -2.29
N ILE A 107 -22.96 1.55 -2.09
CA ILE A 107 -24.00 1.23 -3.08
C ILE A 107 -24.92 2.45 -3.27
N ARG A 108 -25.10 2.87 -4.52
CA ARG A 108 -25.96 4.00 -4.89
C ARG A 108 -27.41 3.82 -4.42
N ASP A 109 -28.13 4.93 -4.30
CA ASP A 109 -29.56 4.90 -4.06
C ASP A 109 -30.27 4.31 -5.29
N PRO A 110 -31.04 3.20 -5.16
CA PRO A 110 -31.85 2.69 -6.27
C PRO A 110 -32.80 3.74 -6.86
N GLY A 111 -33.16 4.78 -6.10
CA GLY A 111 -33.95 5.95 -6.50
C GLY A 111 -33.25 6.92 -7.46
N GLU A 112 -31.96 6.81 -7.70
CA GLU A 112 -31.22 7.64 -8.68
C GLU A 112 -31.72 7.39 -10.11
N THR A 113 -31.88 8.44 -10.93
CA THR A 113 -32.51 8.37 -12.26
C THR A 113 -31.59 7.89 -13.38
N GLN A 114 -30.29 8.17 -13.29
CA GLN A 114 -29.25 7.76 -14.24
C GLN A 114 -27.93 7.44 -13.51
N PRO A 115 -27.88 6.40 -12.67
CA PRO A 115 -26.64 6.01 -11.99
C PRO A 115 -25.60 5.53 -13.02
N ARG A 116 -24.39 6.07 -12.91
CA ARG A 116 -23.26 5.75 -13.81
C ARG A 116 -22.55 4.43 -13.49
N SER A 117 -22.88 3.82 -12.37
CA SER A 117 -22.11 2.75 -11.70
C SER A 117 -22.95 2.08 -10.60
N VAL A 118 -22.44 1.05 -9.92
CA VAL A 118 -23.14 0.41 -8.78
C VAL A 118 -22.84 1.14 -7.47
N LEU A 119 -21.57 1.52 -7.29
CA LEU A 119 -21.03 2.21 -6.12
C LEU A 119 -20.82 3.69 -6.44
N ASN A 120 -20.90 4.55 -5.44
CA ASN A 120 -20.78 6.00 -5.61
C ASN A 120 -19.36 6.48 -5.31
N GLY A 121 -18.56 6.71 -6.35
CA GLY A 121 -17.18 7.16 -6.24
C GLY A 121 -17.08 8.64 -5.85
N ASP A 122 -17.73 9.51 -6.62
CA ASP A 122 -17.62 10.97 -6.45
C ASP A 122 -18.20 11.45 -5.10
N LYS A 123 -19.41 11.02 -4.76
CA LYS A 123 -20.14 11.60 -3.63
C LYS A 123 -19.72 11.02 -2.29
N VAL A 124 -19.38 9.72 -2.26
CA VAL A 124 -19.09 9.00 -1.00
C VAL A 124 -17.60 8.79 -0.82
N LEU A 125 -16.90 8.23 -1.81
CA LEU A 125 -15.48 7.93 -1.66
C LEU A 125 -14.62 9.20 -1.75
N LEU A 126 -14.71 9.99 -2.82
CA LEU A 126 -13.95 11.24 -2.96
C LEU A 126 -14.31 12.26 -1.87
N GLY A 127 -15.60 12.47 -1.61
CA GLY A 127 -16.05 13.34 -0.52
C GLY A 127 -15.53 12.90 0.87
N GLY A 128 -15.54 11.59 1.15
CA GLY A 128 -14.99 11.04 2.39
C GLY A 128 -13.45 11.14 2.47
N LEU A 129 -12.76 10.98 1.35
CA LEU A 129 -11.30 11.13 1.27
C LEU A 129 -10.85 12.58 1.49
N VAL A 130 -11.53 13.57 0.90
CA VAL A 130 -11.24 14.99 1.14
C VAL A 130 -11.37 15.32 2.64
N GLN A 131 -12.46 14.87 3.28
CA GLN A 131 -12.65 15.08 4.72
C GLN A 131 -11.55 14.38 5.54
N ALA A 132 -11.28 13.10 5.27
CA ALA A 132 -10.24 12.35 5.99
C ALA A 132 -8.85 12.97 5.82
N MET A 133 -8.52 13.51 4.63
CA MET A 133 -7.26 14.22 4.39
C MET A 133 -7.19 15.54 5.15
N HIS A 134 -8.27 16.31 5.22
CA HIS A 134 -8.33 17.50 6.10
C HIS A 134 -8.19 17.13 7.59
N ASP A 135 -8.80 16.04 8.04
CA ASP A 135 -8.71 15.58 9.43
C ASP A 135 -7.28 15.12 9.80
N ILE A 136 -6.57 14.48 8.86
CA ILE A 136 -5.14 14.14 9.00
C ILE A 136 -4.32 15.41 9.23
N THR A 137 -4.48 16.44 8.39
CA THR A 137 -3.67 17.67 8.51
C THR A 137 -4.12 18.58 9.65
N GLY A 138 -5.39 18.56 10.04
CA GLY A 138 -5.95 19.40 11.10
C GLY A 138 -5.40 19.09 12.50
N SER A 139 -4.76 17.94 12.66
CA SER A 139 -4.01 17.53 13.86
C SER A 139 -2.49 17.59 13.68
N GLY A 140 -2.00 17.95 12.49
CA GLY A 140 -0.59 18.01 12.12
C GLY A 140 0.04 19.39 12.34
N VAL A 141 1.35 19.46 12.08
CA VAL A 141 2.12 20.71 12.04
C VAL A 141 2.40 21.02 10.57
N VAL A 142 2.05 22.23 10.11
CA VAL A 142 2.41 22.69 8.77
C VAL A 142 3.94 22.72 8.65
N PRO A 143 4.55 22.01 7.69
CA PRO A 143 6.00 21.97 7.56
C PRO A 143 6.59 23.36 7.28
N THR A 144 7.65 23.72 8.00
CA THR A 144 8.43 24.94 7.73
C THR A 144 9.37 24.78 6.53
N GLU A 145 9.69 23.54 6.16
CA GLU A 145 10.49 23.16 5.00
C GLU A 145 9.70 22.12 4.16
N PRO A 146 9.89 22.08 2.83
CA PRO A 146 9.24 21.08 1.98
C PRO A 146 9.57 19.65 2.45
N PRO A 147 8.58 18.80 2.78
CA PRO A 147 8.86 17.47 3.30
C PRO A 147 9.41 16.54 2.21
N ASP A 148 10.53 15.88 2.53
CA ASP A 148 11.22 14.91 1.66
C ASP A 148 10.50 13.55 1.61
N VAL A 149 9.25 13.56 1.14
CA VAL A 149 8.44 12.37 0.85
C VAL A 149 7.81 12.52 -0.53
N THR A 150 7.85 11.45 -1.33
CA THR A 150 7.21 11.40 -2.65
C THR A 150 6.07 10.38 -2.62
N VAL A 151 4.84 10.78 -2.98
CA VAL A 151 3.73 9.87 -3.24
C VAL A 151 3.49 9.75 -4.73
N LEU A 152 3.43 8.51 -5.23
CA LEU A 152 3.08 8.17 -6.61
C LEU A 152 1.81 7.30 -6.65
N LEU A 153 0.81 7.71 -7.42
CA LEU A 153 -0.46 6.97 -7.54
C LEU A 153 -0.72 6.61 -9.00
N THR A 154 -1.04 5.36 -9.28
CA THR A 154 -1.27 4.89 -10.66
C THR A 154 -2.70 5.16 -11.13
N GLY A 155 -2.87 5.39 -12.43
CA GLY A 155 -4.19 5.46 -13.09
C GLY A 155 -4.15 4.86 -14.49
N THR A 156 -5.33 4.56 -15.04
CA THR A 156 -5.50 4.04 -16.40
C THR A 156 -6.34 5.02 -17.22
N MET A 157 -5.78 5.64 -18.24
CA MET A 157 -6.50 6.52 -19.17
C MET A 157 -7.34 5.70 -20.15
N LEU A 158 -8.61 6.08 -20.36
CA LEU A 158 -9.49 5.37 -21.29
C LEU A 158 -9.14 5.61 -22.76
N ASP A 159 -8.77 6.85 -23.08
CA ASP A 159 -8.43 7.36 -24.41
C ASP A 159 -6.92 7.41 -24.66
N GLY A 160 -6.13 7.60 -23.61
CA GLY A 160 -4.65 7.56 -23.64
C GLY A 160 -4.01 8.81 -24.25
N GLU A 161 -2.68 8.86 -24.22
CA GLU A 161 -1.86 9.84 -24.95
C GLU A 161 -0.93 9.10 -25.92
N THR A 162 -0.88 9.54 -27.18
CA THR A 162 -0.02 8.91 -28.19
C THR A 162 1.39 9.49 -28.09
N THR A 163 2.36 8.69 -27.67
CA THR A 163 3.78 9.02 -27.77
C THR A 163 4.35 8.53 -29.10
N GLN A 164 5.46 9.15 -29.49
CA GLN A 164 6.12 8.88 -30.76
C GLN A 164 7.58 8.55 -30.52
N TYR A 165 8.06 7.51 -31.19
CA TYR A 165 9.44 7.06 -31.15
C TYR A 165 9.89 6.77 -32.58
N ASP A 166 11.16 6.97 -32.87
CA ASP A 166 11.76 6.37 -34.07
C ASP A 166 12.33 5.00 -33.70
N ASP A 167 12.12 3.98 -34.55
CA ASP A 167 12.82 2.71 -34.43
C ASP A 167 14.30 2.82 -34.88
N ALA A 168 15.05 1.72 -34.79
CA ALA A 168 16.46 1.66 -35.21
C ALA A 168 16.70 1.91 -36.72
N LEU A 169 15.65 2.00 -37.54
CA LEU A 169 15.69 2.33 -38.96
C LEU A 169 15.11 3.73 -39.25
N GLY A 170 14.74 4.49 -38.23
CA GLY A 170 14.08 5.80 -38.36
C GLY A 170 12.59 5.74 -38.67
N ASN A 171 11.94 4.56 -38.62
CA ASN A 171 10.50 4.48 -38.83
C ASN A 171 9.76 5.03 -37.59
N ARG A 172 8.76 5.86 -37.83
CA ARG A 172 7.91 6.45 -36.78
C ARG A 172 6.98 5.40 -36.17
N VAL A 173 7.34 4.91 -34.99
CA VAL A 173 6.50 4.08 -34.12
C VAL A 173 5.59 5.01 -33.31
N ARG A 174 4.28 4.90 -33.53
CA ARG A 174 3.27 5.53 -32.66
C ARG A 174 2.80 4.51 -31.65
N ASP A 175 3.02 4.79 -30.38
CA ASP A 175 2.47 4.00 -29.27
C ASP A 175 1.44 4.85 -28.53
N THR A 176 0.37 4.23 -28.01
CA THR A 176 -0.63 4.94 -27.22
C THR A 176 -0.50 4.49 -25.78
N GLU A 177 0.10 5.35 -24.97
CA GLU A 177 0.24 5.11 -23.55
C GLU A 177 -1.11 5.32 -22.86
N HIS A 178 -1.53 4.31 -22.10
CA HIS A 178 -2.75 4.33 -21.30
C HIS A 178 -2.43 4.33 -19.78
N ARG A 179 -1.19 4.03 -19.39
CA ARG A 179 -0.73 4.07 -18.01
C ARG A 179 -0.42 5.53 -17.66
N MET A 180 -0.87 5.98 -16.50
CA MET A 180 -0.48 7.29 -15.97
C MET A 180 -0.09 7.22 -14.51
N LEU A 181 0.64 8.25 -14.08
CA LEU A 181 1.16 8.40 -12.73
C LEU A 181 0.84 9.81 -12.24
N PHE A 182 0.19 9.91 -11.08
CA PHE A 182 0.16 11.12 -10.29
C PHE A 182 1.41 11.19 -9.41
N ARG A 183 1.96 12.38 -9.24
CA ARG A 183 3.15 12.67 -8.44
C ARG A 183 2.86 13.78 -7.43
N PHE A 184 3.22 13.54 -6.18
CA PHE A 184 3.22 14.54 -5.11
C PHE A 184 4.59 14.51 -4.42
N ASP A 185 5.34 15.61 -4.48
CA ASP A 185 6.64 15.76 -3.83
C ASP A 185 6.82 17.18 -3.24
N GLY A 186 7.98 17.45 -2.65
CA GLY A 186 8.33 18.65 -1.86
C GLY A 186 7.43 19.88 -2.01
N PRO A 187 7.49 20.63 -3.13
CA PRO A 187 6.75 21.88 -3.30
C PRO A 187 5.22 21.71 -3.44
N LEU A 188 4.76 20.50 -3.76
CA LEU A 188 3.34 20.17 -3.92
C LEU A 188 2.66 19.86 -2.58
N TRP A 189 3.43 19.65 -1.50
CA TRP A 189 2.94 19.47 -0.12
C TRP A 189 2.54 20.81 0.52
N ASN A 190 1.58 21.49 -0.10
CA ASN A 190 1.06 22.79 0.32
C ASN A 190 -0.42 22.69 0.73
N ASN A 191 -0.98 23.76 1.31
CA ASN A 191 -2.34 23.79 1.86
C ASN A 191 -3.47 23.42 0.86
N GLN A 192 -3.20 23.41 -0.45
CA GLN A 192 -4.19 23.04 -1.48
C GLN A 192 -4.15 21.55 -1.85
N VAL A 193 -3.14 20.79 -1.40
CA VAL A 193 -2.86 19.40 -1.83
C VAL A 193 -4.00 18.40 -1.59
N HIS A 194 -4.87 18.64 -0.59
CA HIS A 194 -5.94 17.73 -0.18
C HIS A 194 -6.90 17.34 -1.31
N GLY A 195 -7.32 18.32 -2.11
CA GLY A 195 -8.26 18.09 -3.22
C GLY A 195 -7.64 17.23 -4.32
N PRO A 196 -6.50 17.66 -4.91
CA PRO A 196 -5.76 16.89 -5.92
C PRO A 196 -5.36 15.50 -5.44
N LEU A 197 -4.90 15.36 -4.18
CA LEU A 197 -4.50 14.08 -3.61
C LEU A 197 -5.70 13.13 -3.40
N ALA A 198 -6.84 13.65 -2.95
CA ALA A 198 -8.07 12.86 -2.83
C ALA A 198 -8.61 12.46 -4.21
N LEU A 199 -8.55 13.35 -5.21
CA LEU A 199 -8.94 13.04 -6.59
C LEU A 199 -8.01 11.97 -7.18
N ALA A 200 -6.70 12.07 -7.00
CA ALA A 200 -5.73 11.08 -7.47
C ALA A 200 -5.95 9.71 -6.81
N ALA A 201 -6.14 9.68 -5.48
CA ALA A 201 -6.43 8.45 -4.73
C ALA A 201 -7.75 7.79 -5.17
N ARG A 202 -8.82 8.56 -5.36
CA ARG A 202 -10.09 8.03 -5.91
C ARG A 202 -9.95 7.60 -7.37
N SER A 203 -9.18 8.32 -8.19
CA SER A 203 -8.97 7.98 -9.60
C SER A 203 -8.26 6.64 -9.71
N SER A 204 -7.20 6.45 -8.91
CA SER A 204 -6.50 5.17 -8.81
C SER A 204 -7.44 4.02 -8.43
N ALA A 205 -8.44 4.25 -7.58
CA ALA A 205 -9.41 3.26 -7.10
C ALA A 205 -10.75 3.18 -7.88
N SER A 206 -10.83 3.75 -9.09
CA SER A 206 -12.06 3.79 -9.89
C SER A 206 -12.32 2.49 -10.66
N PHE A 207 -12.55 1.40 -9.91
CA PHE A 207 -12.67 0.03 -10.44
C PHE A 207 -13.83 -0.10 -11.46
N PRO A 208 -13.56 -0.47 -12.73
CA PRO A 208 -14.57 -0.58 -13.77
C PRO A 208 -15.76 -1.47 -13.40
N GLY A 209 -16.98 -0.95 -13.58
CA GLY A 209 -18.23 -1.65 -13.29
C GLY A 209 -18.66 -1.60 -11.82
N ALA A 210 -17.75 -1.41 -10.87
CA ALA A 210 -18.12 -1.08 -9.49
C ALA A 210 -18.33 0.43 -9.33
N PHE A 211 -17.31 1.22 -9.66
CA PHE A 211 -17.33 2.69 -9.60
C PHE A 211 -17.46 3.31 -11.00
N GLU A 212 -17.87 4.57 -11.05
CA GLU A 212 -17.82 5.39 -12.25
C GLU A 212 -16.38 5.84 -12.55
N LEU A 213 -16.09 6.07 -13.84
CA LEU A 213 -14.82 6.65 -14.29
C LEU A 213 -14.57 8.00 -13.61
N SER A 214 -13.30 8.28 -13.32
CA SER A 214 -12.87 9.53 -12.71
C SER A 214 -12.57 10.58 -13.78
N ARG A 215 -13.00 11.83 -13.54
CA ARG A 215 -12.64 12.97 -14.39
C ARG A 215 -11.37 13.59 -13.85
N MET A 216 -10.31 13.60 -14.64
CA MET A 216 -9.05 14.27 -14.32
C MET A 216 -8.88 15.49 -15.22
N PRO A 217 -9.12 16.71 -14.71
CA PRO A 217 -8.92 17.93 -15.50
C PRO A 217 -7.45 18.37 -15.49
N ILE A 218 -6.99 18.87 -16.62
CA ILE A 218 -5.73 19.60 -16.81
C ILE A 218 -6.11 21.00 -17.27
N GLY A 219 -5.56 22.01 -16.59
CA GLY A 219 -5.83 23.42 -16.79
C GLY A 219 -6.97 23.96 -15.92
N PRO A 220 -6.88 25.23 -15.47
CA PRO A 220 -7.81 25.79 -14.48
C PRO A 220 -9.24 25.95 -15.02
N GLU A 221 -9.41 26.12 -16.34
CA GLU A 221 -10.72 26.22 -16.99
C GLU A 221 -11.49 24.89 -17.01
N ALA A 222 -10.77 23.75 -16.96
CA ALA A 222 -11.36 22.43 -16.94
C ALA A 222 -11.76 21.96 -15.53
N ALA A 223 -11.23 22.61 -14.49
CA ALA A 223 -11.44 22.24 -13.09
C ALA A 223 -12.86 22.57 -12.58
N ASP A 224 -13.31 21.85 -11.55
CA ASP A 224 -14.52 22.17 -10.79
C ASP A 224 -14.32 21.92 -9.29
N ARG A 225 -15.33 22.25 -8.47
CA ARG A 225 -15.26 22.15 -7.00
C ARG A 225 -14.97 20.74 -6.46
N MET A 226 -15.33 19.68 -7.20
CA MET A 226 -15.03 18.29 -6.88
C MET A 226 -13.75 17.80 -7.60
N HIS A 227 -13.46 18.34 -8.78
CA HIS A 227 -12.33 17.94 -9.61
C HIS A 227 -11.34 19.11 -9.78
N PRO A 228 -10.40 19.32 -8.84
CA PRO A 228 -9.38 20.37 -8.96
C PRO A 228 -8.42 20.09 -10.12
N ASP A 229 -7.73 21.13 -10.58
CA ASP A 229 -6.71 21.06 -11.62
C ASP A 229 -5.56 20.11 -11.20
N MET A 230 -5.20 19.19 -12.10
CA MET A 230 -4.17 18.19 -11.89
C MET A 230 -2.84 18.50 -12.60
N THR A 231 -2.71 19.65 -13.27
CA THR A 231 -1.53 20.03 -14.10
C THR A 231 -0.20 19.86 -13.37
N ASP A 232 -0.08 20.37 -12.14
CA ASP A 232 1.18 20.29 -11.37
C ASP A 232 1.52 18.87 -10.86
N TYR A 233 0.58 17.93 -10.96
CA TYR A 233 0.64 16.61 -10.33
C TYR A 233 0.85 15.46 -11.33
N THR A 234 1.01 15.73 -12.62
CA THR A 234 1.24 14.70 -13.65
C THR A 234 2.00 15.23 -14.86
N GLU A 235 2.56 14.34 -15.69
CA GLU A 235 3.24 14.70 -16.94
C GLU A 235 2.30 14.71 -18.16
N LEU A 236 1.00 14.50 -17.95
CA LEU A 236 -0.03 14.49 -18.99
C LEU A 236 -0.36 15.91 -19.44
N VAL A 237 -0.74 16.05 -20.70
CA VAL A 237 -0.91 17.35 -21.35
C VAL A 237 -2.37 17.77 -21.49
N ARG A 238 -3.33 16.87 -21.30
CA ARG A 238 -4.77 17.16 -21.43
C ARG A 238 -5.66 16.46 -20.40
N SER A 239 -6.91 16.89 -20.33
CA SER A 239 -7.93 16.30 -19.44
C SER A 239 -8.34 14.90 -19.90
N HIS A 240 -8.44 13.94 -18.96
CA HIS A 240 -8.74 12.53 -19.25
C HIS A 240 -9.86 11.94 -18.41
N TRP A 241 -10.46 10.85 -18.91
CA TRP A 241 -11.28 9.93 -18.12
C TRP A 241 -10.44 8.74 -17.66
N LEU A 242 -10.37 8.55 -16.34
CA LEU A 242 -9.54 7.54 -15.71
C LEU A 242 -10.36 6.36 -15.15
N ALA A 243 -9.83 5.16 -15.37
CA ALA A 243 -10.16 3.94 -14.67
C ALA A 243 -9.07 3.59 -13.64
N ASP A 244 -9.35 2.58 -12.82
CA ASP A 244 -8.45 2.07 -11.78
C ASP A 244 -7.04 1.75 -12.33
N GLY A 245 -6.00 2.15 -11.59
CA GLY A 245 -4.61 1.90 -11.97
C GLY A 245 -4.27 0.40 -12.08
N GLY A 246 -5.01 -0.45 -11.36
CA GLY A 246 -4.85 -1.90 -11.34
C GLY A 246 -5.23 -2.58 -12.66
N VAL A 247 -5.93 -1.89 -13.56
CA VAL A 247 -6.22 -2.39 -14.92
C VAL A 247 -4.93 -2.59 -15.73
N LEU A 248 -3.92 -1.73 -15.55
CA LEU A 248 -2.64 -1.82 -16.29
C LEU A 248 -1.38 -1.92 -15.40
N VAL A 249 -1.41 -1.44 -14.16
CA VAL A 249 -0.25 -1.40 -13.24
C VAL A 249 -0.70 -1.70 -11.80
N ASN A 250 -1.05 -2.96 -11.51
CA ASN A 250 -1.51 -3.36 -10.17
C ASN A 250 -0.39 -3.39 -9.12
N LYS A 251 0.87 -3.45 -9.55
CA LYS A 251 2.05 -3.65 -8.69
C LYS A 251 3.10 -2.55 -8.99
N PRO A 252 3.03 -1.36 -8.38
CA PRO A 252 3.78 -0.17 -8.79
C PRO A 252 5.26 -0.14 -8.33
N LEU A 253 5.96 -1.27 -8.44
CA LEU A 253 7.35 -1.42 -8.01
C LEU A 253 8.34 -0.64 -8.88
N ARG A 254 8.20 -0.65 -10.22
CA ARG A 254 9.13 0.07 -11.12
C ARG A 254 9.14 1.60 -10.89
N PRO A 255 8.00 2.30 -10.75
CA PRO A 255 7.99 3.70 -10.33
C PRO A 255 8.71 3.92 -8.98
N ALA A 256 8.52 3.03 -8.00
CA ALA A 256 9.21 3.13 -6.71
C ALA A 256 10.74 2.99 -6.87
N LEU A 257 11.20 1.97 -7.62
CA LEU A 257 12.62 1.73 -7.87
C LEU A 257 13.29 2.93 -8.55
N ARG A 258 12.65 3.51 -9.58
CA ARG A 258 13.14 4.72 -10.25
C ARG A 258 13.33 5.88 -9.27
N GLU A 259 12.33 6.19 -8.44
CA GLU A 259 12.46 7.23 -7.42
C GLU A 259 13.57 6.96 -6.41
N ILE A 260 13.72 5.71 -5.95
CA ILE A 260 14.74 5.34 -4.96
C ILE A 260 16.15 5.47 -5.56
N PHE A 261 16.32 5.11 -6.83
CA PHE A 261 17.61 5.19 -7.53
C PHE A 261 17.97 6.63 -7.93
N GLU A 262 17.00 7.50 -8.20
CA GLU A 262 17.26 8.94 -8.46
C GLU A 262 17.48 9.75 -7.16
N ARG A 263 17.11 9.22 -5.99
CA ARG A 263 17.31 9.87 -4.68
C ARG A 263 18.74 9.68 -4.18
N SER A 264 19.54 10.74 -4.15
CA SER A 264 20.83 10.77 -3.46
C SER A 264 20.66 10.57 -1.93
N SER A 265 21.77 10.39 -1.20
CA SER A 265 21.75 10.47 0.28
C SER A 265 22.81 11.44 0.78
N SER A 266 22.75 11.81 2.04
CA SER A 266 23.78 12.62 2.72
C SER A 266 24.10 12.07 4.11
N THR A 267 24.01 10.74 4.22
CA THR A 267 24.12 9.93 5.43
C THR A 267 24.42 8.48 5.03
N ASP A 268 24.82 7.66 6.00
CA ASP A 268 24.91 6.21 5.86
C ASP A 268 23.50 5.61 5.82
N VAL A 269 23.05 5.26 4.62
CA VAL A 269 21.67 4.84 4.39
C VAL A 269 21.54 3.35 4.11
N ARG A 270 20.60 2.71 4.80
CA ARG A 270 20.01 1.43 4.39
C ARG A 270 18.64 1.67 3.75
N ARG A 271 18.52 1.41 2.45
CA ARG A 271 17.25 1.55 1.69
C ARG A 271 16.47 0.25 1.73
N LEU A 272 15.22 0.32 2.19
CA LEU A 272 14.28 -0.79 2.23
C LEU A 272 13.09 -0.50 1.32
N LEU A 273 12.82 -1.35 0.33
CA LEU A 273 11.58 -1.31 -0.44
C LEU A 273 10.59 -2.31 0.19
N LEU A 274 9.58 -1.79 0.87
CA LEU A 274 8.51 -2.56 1.50
C LEU A 274 7.39 -2.81 0.49
N TYR A 275 7.27 -4.04 0.00
CA TYR A 275 6.24 -4.42 -0.95
C TYR A 275 5.06 -5.05 -0.21
N VAL A 276 4.02 -4.26 0.02
CA VAL A 276 2.89 -4.60 0.88
C VAL A 276 1.83 -5.35 0.09
N VAL A 277 1.72 -6.67 0.35
CA VAL A 277 0.78 -7.58 -0.32
C VAL A 277 0.10 -8.50 0.71
N PRO A 278 -1.19 -8.29 1.03
CA PRO A 278 -1.89 -9.00 2.10
C PRO A 278 -1.82 -10.53 2.00
N THR A 279 -1.92 -11.10 0.79
CA THR A 279 -1.84 -12.54 0.56
C THR A 279 -0.79 -12.84 -0.49
N VAL A 280 0.15 -13.75 -0.19
CA VAL A 280 0.88 -14.42 -1.26
C VAL A 280 -0.13 -15.21 -2.08
N ASP A 281 -0.18 -14.97 -3.40
CA ASP A 281 -1.07 -15.69 -4.30
C ASP A 281 -0.84 -17.19 -4.13
N GLY A 282 -1.89 -17.94 -3.75
CA GLY A 282 -1.77 -19.38 -3.55
C GLY A 282 -1.40 -20.08 -4.85
N GLU A 283 -0.66 -21.20 -4.76
CA GLU A 283 -0.23 -21.98 -5.93
C GLU A 283 -1.33 -22.11 -6.97
N ALA A 284 -1.01 -21.72 -8.21
CA ALA A 284 -1.96 -21.66 -9.30
C ALA A 284 -2.57 -23.06 -9.52
N LYS A 285 -3.85 -23.22 -9.15
CA LYS A 285 -4.55 -24.48 -9.34
C LYS A 285 -4.66 -24.75 -10.85
N PRO A 286 -4.11 -25.87 -11.37
CA PRO A 286 -4.23 -26.20 -12.78
C PRO A 286 -5.71 -26.35 -13.13
N MET A 287 -6.18 -25.57 -14.10
CA MET A 287 -7.53 -25.70 -14.62
C MET A 287 -7.57 -26.85 -15.62
N THR A 288 -8.46 -27.82 -15.39
CA THR A 288 -8.79 -28.84 -16.38
C THR A 288 -9.52 -28.18 -17.55
N CYS A 289 -8.96 -28.31 -18.76
CA CYS A 289 -9.61 -27.83 -19.98
C CYS A 289 -10.63 -28.88 -20.43
N ASP A 290 -11.88 -28.75 -19.97
CA ASP A 290 -12.98 -29.61 -20.40
C ASP A 290 -13.61 -29.07 -21.69
N PRO A 291 -13.56 -29.80 -22.82
CA PRO A 291 -14.19 -29.37 -24.07
C PRO A 291 -15.72 -29.32 -24.00
N ALA A 292 -16.35 -29.98 -23.03
CA ALA A 292 -17.80 -30.10 -22.90
C ALA A 292 -18.45 -29.00 -22.04
N ASP A 293 -17.69 -28.30 -21.19
CA ASP A 293 -18.17 -27.18 -20.35
C ASP A 293 -17.29 -25.93 -20.51
N PRO A 294 -17.34 -25.24 -21.68
CA PRO A 294 -16.58 -24.02 -21.90
C PRO A 294 -17.10 -22.89 -20.99
N PRO A 295 -16.20 -22.09 -20.36
CA PRO A 295 -16.63 -21.01 -19.47
C PRO A 295 -17.47 -19.96 -20.22
N MET A 296 -18.70 -19.74 -19.75
CA MET A 296 -19.61 -18.74 -20.33
C MET A 296 -18.95 -17.35 -20.46
N LEU A 297 -19.27 -16.63 -21.53
CA LEU A 297 -18.63 -15.37 -21.93
C LEU A 297 -18.44 -14.37 -20.77
N GLY A 298 -19.44 -14.21 -19.90
CA GLY A 298 -19.34 -13.32 -18.73
C GLY A 298 -18.37 -13.80 -17.64
N THR A 299 -18.26 -15.13 -17.42
CA THR A 299 -17.27 -15.68 -16.48
C THR A 299 -15.87 -15.71 -17.08
N ALA A 300 -15.76 -15.86 -18.40
CA ALA A 300 -14.50 -15.72 -19.13
C ALA A 300 -13.97 -14.28 -19.05
N LEU A 301 -14.78 -13.26 -19.36
CA LEU A 301 -14.39 -11.84 -19.27
C LEU A 301 -13.99 -11.43 -17.84
N ALA A 302 -14.76 -11.85 -16.83
CA ALA A 302 -14.40 -11.59 -15.43
C ALA A 302 -13.08 -12.27 -15.01
N LYS A 303 -12.82 -13.50 -15.51
CA LYS A 303 -11.55 -14.20 -15.29
C LYS A 303 -10.40 -13.49 -16.00
N VAL A 304 -10.54 -13.11 -17.27
CA VAL A 304 -9.53 -12.35 -18.03
C VAL A 304 -9.18 -11.05 -17.30
N ALA A 305 -10.17 -10.29 -16.84
CA ALA A 305 -9.93 -9.08 -16.04
C ALA A 305 -9.15 -9.40 -14.74
N SER A 306 -9.49 -10.48 -14.03
CA SER A 306 -8.72 -10.90 -12.85
C SER A 306 -7.29 -11.34 -13.16
N THR A 307 -7.06 -11.97 -14.32
CA THR A 307 -5.73 -12.41 -14.78
C THR A 307 -4.85 -11.23 -15.20
N ILE A 308 -5.43 -10.20 -15.82
CA ILE A 308 -4.71 -8.95 -16.15
C ILE A 308 -4.26 -8.23 -14.85
N MET A 309 -5.10 -8.26 -13.80
CA MET A 309 -4.75 -7.71 -12.49
C MET A 309 -3.74 -8.56 -11.71
N SER A 310 -3.63 -9.86 -11.97
CA SER A 310 -2.63 -10.75 -11.34
C SER A 310 -1.27 -10.67 -12.04
N GLN A 311 -0.63 -9.49 -11.96
CA GLN A 311 0.68 -9.25 -12.56
C GLN A 311 1.81 -9.98 -11.81
N THR A 312 2.84 -10.43 -12.52
CA THR A 312 4.07 -10.98 -11.91
C THR A 312 5.02 -9.83 -11.53
N ILE A 313 5.82 -10.01 -10.47
CA ILE A 313 6.86 -9.04 -10.05
C ILE A 313 8.27 -9.49 -10.46
N SER A 314 8.37 -10.56 -11.24
CA SER A 314 9.65 -11.21 -11.56
C SER A 314 10.60 -10.29 -12.31
N VAL A 315 10.07 -9.42 -13.17
CA VAL A 315 10.86 -8.44 -13.93
C VAL A 315 11.45 -7.39 -12.99
N GLU A 316 10.66 -6.87 -12.04
CA GLU A 316 11.08 -5.85 -11.08
C GLU A 316 12.05 -6.42 -10.03
N LEU A 317 11.89 -7.70 -9.66
CA LEU A 317 12.86 -8.45 -8.85
C LEU A 317 14.20 -8.59 -9.58
N GLU A 318 14.17 -8.93 -10.87
CA GLU A 318 15.38 -9.05 -11.69
C GLU A 318 16.05 -7.69 -11.90
N GLU A 319 15.27 -6.64 -12.17
CA GLU A 319 15.72 -5.24 -12.32
C GLU A 319 16.45 -4.76 -11.04
N LEU A 320 15.87 -5.00 -9.87
CA LEU A 320 16.51 -4.70 -8.58
C LEU A 320 17.78 -5.53 -8.34
N SER A 321 17.75 -6.83 -8.64
CA SER A 321 18.91 -7.71 -8.48
C SER A 321 20.07 -7.31 -9.40
N ARG A 322 19.74 -6.90 -10.63
CA ARG A 322 20.68 -6.37 -11.63
C ARG A 322 21.31 -5.06 -11.15
N HIS A 323 20.51 -4.11 -10.66
CA HIS A 323 21.01 -2.86 -10.08
C HIS A 323 21.93 -3.11 -8.88
N ASN A 324 21.49 -3.90 -7.90
CA ASN A 324 22.29 -4.23 -6.71
C ASN A 324 23.61 -4.93 -7.08
N SER A 325 23.60 -5.78 -8.10
CA SER A 325 24.81 -6.43 -8.63
C SER A 325 25.72 -5.44 -9.35
N ALA A 326 25.17 -4.50 -10.13
CA ALA A 326 25.92 -3.44 -10.81
C ALA A 326 26.60 -2.49 -9.81
N VAL A 327 25.93 -2.15 -8.71
CA VAL A 327 26.48 -1.38 -7.59
C VAL A 327 27.73 -2.06 -6.99
N THR A 328 27.64 -3.33 -6.63
CA THR A 328 28.81 -4.08 -6.14
C THR A 328 29.93 -4.14 -7.18
N ARG A 329 29.63 -4.57 -8.42
CA ARG A 329 30.62 -4.66 -9.50
C ARG A 329 31.32 -3.32 -9.78
N THR A 330 30.62 -2.19 -9.67
CA THR A 330 31.20 -0.86 -9.90
C THR A 330 32.22 -0.52 -8.82
N ARG A 331 31.95 -0.84 -7.55
CA ARG A 331 32.88 -0.65 -6.43
C ARG A 331 34.15 -1.48 -6.59
N ASP A 332 34.00 -2.73 -6.99
CA ASP A 332 35.12 -3.64 -7.23
C ASP A 332 35.94 -3.18 -8.45
N THR A 333 35.24 -2.73 -9.51
CA THR A 333 35.87 -2.18 -10.74
C THR A 333 36.70 -0.94 -10.43
N ARG A 334 36.25 -0.03 -9.57
CA ARG A 334 37.03 1.16 -9.17
C ARG A 334 38.36 0.77 -8.50
N VAL A 335 38.36 -0.23 -7.61
CA VAL A 335 39.59 -0.72 -6.95
C VAL A 335 40.51 -1.41 -7.96
N ALA A 336 39.95 -2.23 -8.85
CA ALA A 336 40.72 -2.89 -9.91
C ALA A 336 41.35 -1.88 -10.90
N LEU A 337 40.64 -0.82 -11.28
CA LEU A 337 41.15 0.26 -12.12
C LEU A 337 42.26 1.06 -11.39
N ALA A 338 42.08 1.39 -10.11
CA ALA A 338 43.14 2.02 -9.31
C ALA A 338 44.41 1.15 -9.25
N SER A 339 44.27 -0.17 -9.03
CA SER A 339 45.39 -1.12 -9.02
C SER A 339 46.09 -1.24 -10.39
N LEU A 340 45.33 -1.19 -11.50
CA LEU A 340 45.88 -1.14 -12.87
C LEU A 340 46.66 0.15 -13.12
N GLY A 341 46.14 1.29 -12.67
CA GLY A 341 46.78 2.59 -12.83
C GLY A 341 48.09 2.72 -12.05
N LEU A 342 48.16 2.12 -10.86
CA LEU A 342 49.39 2.01 -10.06
C LEU A 342 50.49 1.19 -10.76
N ARG A 343 50.13 0.24 -11.62
CA ARG A 343 51.08 -0.59 -12.39
C ARG A 343 51.57 0.09 -13.68
N GLY A 344 51.34 1.39 -13.83
CA GLY A 344 51.74 2.18 -15.01
C GLY A 344 50.76 2.11 -16.18
N GLY A 345 49.54 1.60 -15.97
CA GLY A 345 48.50 1.60 -17.01
C GLY A 345 47.87 2.99 -17.18
N GLN A 346 47.89 3.54 -18.40
CA GLN A 346 47.09 4.71 -18.74
C GLN A 346 45.60 4.32 -18.74
N LEU A 347 44.86 4.71 -17.69
CA LEU A 347 43.46 4.32 -17.50
C LEU A 347 42.48 4.98 -18.49
N VAL A 348 42.84 6.14 -19.02
CA VAL A 348 42.01 6.93 -19.94
C VAL A 348 42.88 7.38 -21.12
N ASP A 349 42.52 6.90 -22.30
CA ASP A 349 43.01 7.39 -23.59
C ASP A 349 41.93 8.23 -24.29
N ASP A 350 42.22 8.75 -25.49
CA ASP A 350 41.26 9.54 -26.28
C ASP A 350 40.01 8.75 -26.71
N ARG A 351 40.03 7.41 -26.61
CA ARG A 351 38.87 6.56 -26.92
C ARG A 351 37.97 6.42 -25.70
N VAL A 352 38.54 6.18 -24.52
CA VAL A 352 37.82 6.12 -23.24
C VAL A 352 37.25 7.50 -22.89
N HIS A 353 37.98 8.58 -23.15
CA HIS A 353 37.51 9.95 -22.92
C HIS A 353 36.30 10.31 -23.80
N ARG A 354 36.33 10.01 -25.10
CA ARG A 354 35.15 10.20 -25.97
C ARG A 354 33.96 9.34 -25.53
N ALA A 355 34.18 8.05 -25.23
CA ALA A 355 33.13 7.18 -24.71
C ALA A 355 32.53 7.67 -23.38
N TYR A 356 33.35 8.32 -22.53
CA TYR A 356 32.88 9.02 -21.33
C TYR A 356 31.98 10.21 -21.68
N LEU A 357 32.41 11.10 -22.57
CA LEU A 357 31.63 12.28 -22.98
C LEU A 357 30.27 11.89 -23.59
N ASP A 358 30.26 10.87 -24.44
CA ASP A 358 29.03 10.32 -25.05
C ASP A 358 28.07 9.77 -23.98
N ARG A 359 28.55 8.86 -23.13
CA ARG A 359 27.72 8.21 -22.10
C ARG A 359 27.30 9.17 -20.99
N ARG A 360 28.08 10.22 -20.71
CA ARG A 360 27.74 11.19 -19.66
C ARG A 360 26.46 11.95 -19.98
N VAL A 361 26.22 12.30 -21.25
CA VAL A 361 25.06 13.12 -21.64
C VAL A 361 23.89 12.30 -22.19
N ALA A 362 24.11 11.07 -22.67
CA ALA A 362 23.08 10.26 -23.33
C ALA A 362 21.76 10.10 -22.55
N LEU A 363 21.81 9.83 -21.24
CA LEU A 363 20.60 9.67 -20.41
C LEU A 363 19.86 11.01 -20.21
N ASP A 364 20.59 12.08 -19.90
CA ASP A 364 20.05 13.43 -19.74
C ASP A 364 19.44 13.93 -21.08
N ALA A 365 20.10 13.65 -22.21
CA ALA A 365 19.63 14.00 -23.55
C ALA A 365 18.33 13.26 -23.92
N ALA A 366 18.27 11.95 -23.70
CA ALA A 366 17.08 11.15 -23.96
C ALA A 366 15.89 11.54 -23.06
N GLU A 367 16.12 11.95 -21.81
CA GLU A 367 15.06 12.52 -20.96
C GLU A 367 14.62 13.91 -21.41
N LEU A 368 15.56 14.80 -21.74
CA LEU A 368 15.24 16.15 -22.22
C LEU A 368 14.37 16.09 -23.48
N VAL A 369 14.82 15.36 -24.52
CA VAL A 369 14.08 15.24 -25.78
C VAL A 369 12.67 14.68 -25.55
N ARG A 370 12.53 13.66 -24.70
CA ARG A 370 11.22 13.06 -24.36
C ARG A 370 10.29 14.06 -23.66
N ALA A 371 10.79 14.79 -22.66
CA ALA A 371 10.00 15.77 -21.92
C ALA A 371 9.61 16.97 -22.78
N VAL A 372 10.54 17.47 -23.59
CA VAL A 372 10.33 18.64 -24.46
C VAL A 372 9.41 18.31 -25.63
N THR A 373 9.56 17.14 -26.26
CA THR A 373 8.69 16.73 -27.39
C THR A 373 7.23 16.64 -26.95
N ARG A 374 6.94 15.95 -25.83
CA ARG A 374 5.57 15.85 -25.28
C ARG A 374 4.98 17.24 -24.99
N ARG A 375 5.80 18.18 -24.52
CA ARG A 375 5.37 19.55 -24.24
C ARG A 375 5.17 20.40 -25.50
N TYR A 376 5.94 20.16 -26.56
CA TYR A 376 5.81 20.88 -27.83
C TYR A 376 4.53 20.49 -28.58
N GLU A 377 4.07 19.24 -28.47
CA GLU A 377 2.81 18.79 -29.10
C GLU A 377 1.54 19.54 -28.62
N LEU A 378 1.64 20.33 -27.55
CA LEU A 378 0.59 21.26 -27.09
C LEU A 378 0.48 22.56 -27.90
N SER A 379 1.44 22.90 -28.76
CA SER A 379 1.52 24.24 -29.38
C SER A 379 0.63 24.44 -30.62
N ASP A 380 -0.15 23.44 -31.02
CA ASP A 380 -0.99 23.40 -32.24
C ASP A 380 -0.21 23.60 -33.57
N GLU A 381 1.12 23.70 -33.52
CA GLU A 381 1.98 23.69 -34.71
C GLU A 381 2.18 22.26 -35.21
N ASP A 382 1.71 21.99 -36.43
CA ASP A 382 1.82 20.71 -37.14
C ASP A 382 3.29 20.46 -37.58
N GLY A 383 4.17 20.27 -36.60
CA GLY A 383 5.60 20.02 -36.78
C GLY A 383 5.83 18.70 -37.51
N GLY A 384 6.13 18.78 -38.80
CA GLY A 384 6.31 17.62 -39.69
C GLY A 384 7.42 16.68 -39.23
N TRP A 385 7.06 15.67 -38.43
CA TRP A 385 8.01 14.67 -37.93
C TRP A 385 8.54 13.79 -39.07
N ALA A 386 9.82 13.99 -39.40
CA ALA A 386 10.55 13.23 -40.40
C ALA A 386 11.31 12.05 -39.76
N ALA A 387 11.57 11.02 -40.55
CA ALA A 387 12.32 9.84 -40.13
C ALA A 387 13.75 10.22 -39.68
N GLY A 388 14.15 9.77 -38.49
CA GLY A 388 15.48 10.03 -37.91
C GLY A 388 15.60 11.31 -37.07
N ASN A 389 14.52 12.08 -36.92
CA ASN A 389 14.53 13.28 -36.08
C ASN A 389 14.89 12.98 -34.60
N SER A 390 14.51 11.83 -34.04
CA SER A 390 14.82 11.50 -32.64
C SER A 390 16.32 11.47 -32.35
N ALA A 391 17.12 10.91 -33.27
CA ALA A 391 18.56 10.84 -33.13
C ALA A 391 19.18 12.25 -33.23
N LEU A 392 18.77 13.04 -34.23
CA LEU A 392 19.18 14.43 -34.39
C LEU A 392 18.85 15.29 -33.16
N LEU A 393 17.65 15.14 -32.59
CA LEU A 393 17.24 15.86 -31.38
C LEU A 393 18.06 15.41 -30.15
N GLN A 394 18.41 14.12 -30.05
CA GLN A 394 19.28 13.62 -28.99
C GLN A 394 20.73 14.12 -29.15
N ASP A 395 21.24 14.22 -30.37
CA ASP A 395 22.56 14.81 -30.66
C ASP A 395 22.60 16.31 -30.32
N ILE A 396 21.56 17.07 -30.69
CA ILE A 396 21.42 18.50 -30.33
C ILE A 396 21.32 18.69 -28.81
N ALA A 397 20.55 17.83 -28.12
CA ALA A 397 20.50 17.81 -26.66
C ALA A 397 21.87 17.45 -26.06
N ALA A 398 22.56 16.44 -26.61
CA ALA A 398 23.88 16.02 -26.17
C ALA A 398 24.93 17.13 -26.32
N ASP A 399 24.94 17.86 -27.43
CA ASP A 399 25.88 18.97 -27.66
C ASP A 399 25.59 20.16 -26.73
N GLY A 400 24.32 20.52 -26.54
CA GLY A 400 23.93 21.50 -25.52
C GLY A 400 24.34 21.08 -24.11
N LEU A 401 24.21 19.78 -23.79
CA LEU A 401 24.62 19.19 -22.51
C LEU A 401 26.15 19.04 -22.37
N ARG A 402 26.92 18.94 -23.45
CA ARG A 402 28.40 18.90 -23.43
C ARG A 402 29.02 20.28 -23.17
N ARG A 403 28.29 21.36 -23.47
CA ARG A 403 28.72 22.76 -23.30
C ARG A 403 29.48 22.98 -21.98
N GLY A 404 30.71 23.47 -22.09
CA GLY A 404 31.58 23.80 -20.96
C GLY A 404 32.42 22.65 -20.40
N ILE A 405 32.15 21.38 -20.75
CA ILE A 405 33.02 20.25 -20.42
C ILE A 405 34.28 20.31 -21.32
N PRO A 406 35.50 20.10 -20.81
CA PRO A 406 36.71 20.03 -21.63
C PRO A 406 36.76 18.76 -22.51
N ASP A 407 37.12 18.93 -23.79
CA ASP A 407 37.35 17.82 -24.74
C ASP A 407 38.76 17.19 -24.64
N THR A 408 39.63 17.75 -23.79
CA THR A 408 41.00 17.31 -23.57
C THR A 408 41.12 16.52 -22.27
N LEU A 409 41.95 15.47 -22.28
CA LEU A 409 42.34 14.75 -21.06
C LEU A 409 42.85 15.71 -19.97
N PRO A 410 42.49 15.49 -18.69
CA PRO A 410 43.06 16.26 -17.59
C PRO A 410 44.56 15.99 -17.45
N GLY A 411 45.32 17.01 -17.06
CA GLY A 411 46.72 16.85 -16.69
C GLY A 411 46.91 16.08 -15.38
N GLU A 412 48.16 15.88 -14.96
CA GLU A 412 48.50 15.20 -13.70
C GLU A 412 47.97 15.93 -12.45
N SER A 413 47.64 17.21 -12.58
CA SER A 413 47.03 18.04 -11.55
C SER A 413 45.98 18.96 -12.19
N VAL A 414 44.84 19.15 -11.52
CA VAL A 414 43.73 19.99 -11.98
C VAL A 414 43.32 21.00 -10.90
N THR A 415 42.76 22.13 -11.31
CA THR A 415 42.23 23.15 -10.40
C THR A 415 40.77 22.87 -10.04
N VAL A 416 40.31 23.40 -8.90
CA VAL A 416 38.89 23.35 -8.50
C VAL A 416 37.98 23.96 -9.58
N GLY A 417 38.43 25.02 -10.25
CA GLY A 417 37.67 25.66 -11.35
C GLY A 417 37.50 24.78 -12.59
N GLU A 418 38.43 23.87 -12.85
CA GLU A 418 38.27 22.84 -13.89
C GLU A 418 37.33 21.73 -13.42
N MET A 419 37.40 21.33 -12.15
CA MET A 419 36.50 20.30 -11.59
C MET A 419 35.01 20.71 -11.63
N VAL A 420 34.69 22.00 -11.45
CA VAL A 420 33.31 22.52 -11.60
C VAL A 420 32.73 22.26 -12.99
N ARG A 421 33.56 22.25 -14.05
CA ARG A 421 33.12 21.97 -15.42
C ARG A 421 32.59 20.55 -15.61
N TYR A 422 33.06 19.60 -14.81
CA TYR A 422 32.60 18.21 -14.80
C TYR A 422 31.37 17.98 -13.88
N ARG A 423 30.82 19.06 -13.30
CA ARG A 423 29.52 19.14 -12.60
C ARG A 423 29.38 18.16 -11.43
N THR A 424 28.16 18.03 -10.91
CA THR A 424 27.82 17.26 -9.70
C THR A 424 28.22 15.78 -9.77
N SER A 425 28.03 15.11 -10.91
CA SER A 425 28.25 13.66 -11.07
C SER A 425 29.66 13.18 -10.73
N THR A 426 30.66 14.03 -10.97
CA THR A 426 32.07 13.70 -10.72
C THR A 426 32.37 13.75 -9.22
N LEU A 427 31.81 14.75 -8.54
CA LEU A 427 31.87 14.88 -7.09
C LEU A 427 31.10 13.74 -6.40
N GLU A 428 29.94 13.35 -6.92
CA GLU A 428 29.16 12.22 -6.39
C GLU A 428 29.91 10.89 -6.44
N ASP A 429 30.56 10.57 -7.57
CA ASP A 429 31.40 9.38 -7.72
C ASP A 429 32.68 9.44 -6.86
N ALA A 430 33.28 10.62 -6.69
CA ALA A 430 34.44 10.82 -5.82
C ALA A 430 34.06 10.64 -4.34
N VAL A 431 32.95 11.23 -3.89
CA VAL A 431 32.39 11.02 -2.53
C VAL A 431 32.02 9.55 -2.31
N ALA A 432 31.42 8.88 -3.30
CA ALA A 432 31.09 7.45 -3.19
C ALA A 432 32.36 6.59 -3.02
N THR A 433 33.43 6.89 -3.75
CA THR A 433 34.73 6.23 -3.63
C THR A 433 35.40 6.54 -2.27
N GLY A 434 35.31 7.78 -1.79
CA GLY A 434 35.76 8.14 -0.43
C GLY A 434 35.00 7.39 0.66
N ILE A 435 33.68 7.25 0.54
CA ILE A 435 32.87 6.48 1.50
C ILE A 435 33.21 4.97 1.42
N GLN A 436 33.51 4.43 0.24
CA GLN A 436 34.00 3.05 0.08
C GLN A 436 35.32 2.83 0.85
N LEU A 437 36.24 3.78 0.75
CA LEU A 437 37.51 3.78 1.48
C LEU A 437 37.31 3.82 3.01
N ILE A 438 36.49 4.76 3.50
CA ILE A 438 36.16 4.86 4.94
C ILE A 438 35.44 3.60 5.46
N ASN A 439 34.53 3.02 4.68
CA ASN A 439 33.85 1.75 5.02
C ASN A 439 34.80 0.55 5.04
N ALA A 440 35.87 0.55 4.25
CA ALA A 440 36.93 -0.44 4.36
C ALA A 440 37.74 -0.24 5.66
N GLY A 441 38.01 1.02 6.04
CA GLY A 441 38.56 1.38 7.36
C GLY A 441 37.78 0.77 8.54
N PHE A 442 36.45 0.90 8.55
CA PHE A 442 35.61 0.29 9.60
C PHE A 442 35.63 -1.25 9.60
N ARG A 443 35.79 -1.90 8.44
CA ARG A 443 35.90 -3.37 8.34
C ARG A 443 37.22 -3.93 8.90
N MET A 444 38.20 -3.07 9.19
CA MET A 444 39.51 -3.44 9.73
C MET A 444 39.63 -3.38 11.26
N GLY A 445 38.55 -3.03 11.97
CA GLY A 445 38.51 -2.99 13.44
C GLY A 445 39.25 -1.80 14.06
N PRO A 446 38.85 -0.54 13.76
CA PRO A 446 39.51 0.65 14.29
C PRO A 446 39.35 0.80 15.81
N GLY A 447 40.36 1.37 16.47
CA GLY A 447 40.26 1.83 17.85
C GLY A 447 39.31 3.01 18.02
N LEU A 448 39.06 3.40 19.27
CA LEU A 448 38.08 4.43 19.67
C LEU A 448 38.24 5.76 18.91
N ASP A 449 39.43 6.36 19.00
CA ASP A 449 39.73 7.68 18.43
C ASP A 449 39.76 7.62 16.90
N GLN A 450 40.30 6.51 16.36
CA GLN A 450 40.33 6.21 14.94
C GLN A 450 38.91 6.12 14.35
N ALA A 451 37.97 5.46 15.05
CA ALA A 451 36.58 5.36 14.66
C ALA A 451 35.89 6.74 14.67
N THR A 452 36.14 7.56 15.69
CA THR A 452 35.64 8.95 15.77
C THR A 452 36.14 9.80 14.60
N GLN A 453 37.44 9.77 14.30
CA GLN A 453 38.04 10.51 13.20
C GLN A 453 37.52 10.05 11.82
N LEU A 454 37.37 8.74 11.60
CA LEU A 454 36.76 8.20 10.38
C LEU A 454 35.29 8.63 10.23
N ASN A 455 34.53 8.71 11.33
CA ASN A 455 33.15 9.19 11.34
C ASN A 455 33.05 10.68 10.99
N GLU A 456 33.90 11.55 11.55
CA GLU A 456 33.92 12.97 11.20
C GLU A 456 34.23 13.20 9.72
N VAL A 457 35.18 12.45 9.16
CA VAL A 457 35.51 12.51 7.74
C VAL A 457 34.33 12.07 6.87
N ARG A 458 33.66 10.98 7.26
CA ARG A 458 32.44 10.50 6.59
C ARG A 458 31.33 11.54 6.61
N ALA A 459 31.17 12.26 7.73
CA ALA A 459 30.20 13.34 7.87
C ALA A 459 30.49 14.52 6.92
N LYS A 460 31.76 14.96 6.82
CA LYS A 460 32.19 16.03 5.92
C LYS A 460 31.94 15.67 4.45
N MET A 461 32.32 14.47 4.02
CA MET A 461 32.02 13.96 2.66
C MET A 461 30.51 13.99 2.33
N HIS A 462 29.68 13.63 3.31
CA HIS A 462 28.23 13.64 3.16
C HIS A 462 27.63 15.06 3.11
N ALA A 463 28.21 16.02 3.83
CA ALA A 463 27.83 17.42 3.79
C ALA A 463 28.20 18.04 2.43
N ALA A 464 29.44 17.86 1.97
CA ALA A 464 29.92 18.30 0.66
C ALA A 464 29.06 17.77 -0.51
N ARG A 465 28.60 16.51 -0.45
CA ARG A 465 27.65 15.98 -1.43
C ARG A 465 26.25 16.61 -1.34
N ARG A 466 25.82 17.04 -0.14
CA ARG A 466 24.50 17.65 0.06
C ARG A 466 24.45 19.07 -0.49
N SER A 467 25.45 19.90 -0.17
CA SER A 467 25.52 21.29 -0.64
C SER A 467 25.60 21.39 -2.16
N ALA A 468 26.33 20.47 -2.79
CA ALA A 468 26.51 20.43 -4.24
C ALA A 468 25.40 19.68 -5.02
N ALA A 469 24.37 19.15 -4.36
CA ALA A 469 23.27 18.44 -5.03
C ALA A 469 22.37 19.41 -5.82
N ARG A 470 21.62 18.88 -6.80
CA ARG A 470 20.57 19.64 -7.50
C ARG A 470 19.22 19.47 -6.80
N ASP A 471 18.55 20.58 -6.51
CA ASP A 471 17.24 20.61 -5.86
C ASP A 471 16.04 20.26 -6.77
N VAL A 472 16.29 20.03 -8.07
CA VAL A 472 15.26 19.75 -9.08
C VAL A 472 15.72 18.68 -10.06
N ARG A 473 14.78 17.90 -10.59
CA ARG A 473 15.01 16.90 -11.65
C ARG A 473 14.77 17.50 -13.03
N LEU A 474 15.39 16.92 -14.07
CA LEU A 474 15.32 17.40 -15.45
C LEU A 474 13.87 17.47 -15.97
N SER A 475 13.13 16.38 -15.94
CA SER A 475 11.71 16.32 -16.30
C SER A 475 10.85 17.36 -15.55
N ALA A 476 11.00 17.46 -14.22
CA ALA A 476 10.27 18.44 -13.41
C ALA A 476 10.68 19.91 -13.69
N TRP A 477 11.93 20.13 -14.06
CA TRP A 477 12.45 21.43 -14.48
C TRP A 477 11.86 21.83 -15.85
N VAL A 478 11.89 20.94 -16.85
CA VAL A 478 11.23 21.15 -18.16
C VAL A 478 9.72 21.38 -17.98
N ALA A 479 9.06 20.65 -17.06
CA ALA A 479 7.64 20.82 -16.74
C ALA A 479 7.30 22.20 -16.14
N ARG A 480 8.28 22.97 -15.65
CA ARG A 480 8.08 24.34 -15.14
C ARG A 480 8.47 25.46 -16.13
N HIS A 481 9.06 25.14 -17.28
CA HIS A 481 9.40 26.15 -18.28
C HIS A 481 8.15 26.69 -18.98
N GLU A 482 8.21 27.93 -19.45
CA GLU A 482 7.18 28.44 -20.35
C GLU A 482 7.19 27.63 -21.67
N PRO A 483 6.02 27.46 -22.34
CA PRO A 483 5.99 26.90 -23.69
C PRO A 483 6.85 27.73 -24.66
N PRO A 484 7.30 27.15 -25.78
CA PRO A 484 8.15 27.85 -26.74
C PRO A 484 7.41 29.09 -27.27
N ARG A 485 8.17 30.17 -27.52
CA ARG A 485 7.58 31.36 -28.14
C ARG A 485 7.19 31.03 -29.58
N PRO A 486 6.10 31.61 -30.12
CA PRO A 486 5.69 31.39 -31.50
C PRO A 486 6.85 31.63 -32.47
N GLY A 487 7.16 30.63 -33.31
CA GLY A 487 8.29 30.66 -34.25
C GLY A 487 9.64 30.13 -33.72
N THR A 488 9.75 29.66 -32.48
CA THR A 488 10.93 28.91 -32.00
C THR A 488 10.81 27.44 -32.42
N SER A 489 11.78 26.90 -33.15
CA SER A 489 11.74 25.49 -33.56
C SER A 489 12.01 24.53 -32.39
N MET A 490 11.42 23.33 -32.43
CA MET A 490 11.68 22.28 -31.43
C MET A 490 13.18 21.97 -31.25
N PRO A 491 14.01 21.81 -32.31
CA PRO A 491 15.47 21.66 -32.16
C PRO A 491 16.14 22.82 -31.40
N ASP A 492 15.82 24.07 -31.74
CA ASP A 492 16.42 25.25 -31.09
C ASP A 492 16.07 25.31 -29.61
N TRP A 493 14.81 25.01 -29.26
CA TRP A 493 14.35 24.99 -27.88
C TRP A 493 14.99 23.87 -27.06
N ILE A 494 15.17 22.67 -27.65
CA ILE A 494 15.92 21.58 -27.02
C ILE A 494 17.37 21.99 -26.77
N GLY A 495 18.05 22.60 -27.75
CA GLY A 495 19.41 23.09 -27.61
C GLY A 495 19.56 24.17 -26.52
N GLN A 496 18.60 25.08 -26.42
CA GLN A 496 18.55 26.10 -25.36
C GLN A 496 18.40 25.45 -23.97
N LEU A 497 17.39 24.60 -23.79
CA LEU A 497 17.13 23.95 -22.51
C LEU A 497 18.27 23.01 -22.08
N ALA A 498 18.94 22.36 -23.04
CA ALA A 498 20.14 21.57 -22.80
C ALA A 498 21.30 22.41 -22.23
N ALA A 499 21.53 23.60 -22.79
CA ALA A 499 22.57 24.53 -22.32
C ALA A 499 22.23 25.13 -20.94
N GLU A 500 20.97 25.52 -20.70
CA GLU A 500 20.53 26.02 -19.40
C GLU A 500 20.62 24.94 -18.31
N TRP A 501 20.25 23.69 -18.62
CA TRP A 501 20.43 22.55 -17.73
C TRP A 501 21.91 22.20 -17.48
N ALA A 502 22.78 22.41 -18.47
CA ALA A 502 24.22 22.26 -18.30
C ALA A 502 24.79 23.29 -17.31
N ASP A 503 24.47 24.56 -17.50
CA ASP A 503 24.98 25.67 -16.69
C ASP A 503 24.51 25.57 -15.22
N LEU A 504 23.27 25.13 -14.97
CA LEU A 504 22.75 24.80 -13.62
C LEU A 504 23.52 23.69 -12.88
N GLY A 505 24.41 22.94 -13.56
CA GLY A 505 25.27 21.94 -12.92
C GLY A 505 26.65 22.44 -12.49
N ALA A 506 27.03 23.66 -12.88
CA ALA A 506 28.32 24.27 -12.61
C ALA A 506 28.19 25.36 -11.52
N SER A 507 27.62 24.98 -10.37
CA SER A 507 27.36 25.91 -9.25
C SER A 507 28.59 26.15 -8.37
N ASP A 508 28.61 27.28 -7.66
CA ASP A 508 29.66 27.56 -6.68
C ASP A 508 29.63 26.58 -5.48
N ALA A 509 28.49 25.95 -5.18
CA ALA A 509 28.43 24.87 -4.18
C ALA A 509 29.27 23.63 -4.60
N VAL A 510 29.35 23.32 -5.90
CA VAL A 510 30.29 22.29 -6.40
C VAL A 510 31.74 22.74 -6.21
N ARG A 511 32.03 24.04 -6.39
CA ARG A 511 33.37 24.63 -6.19
C ARG A 511 33.81 24.50 -4.73
N GLU A 512 32.93 24.79 -3.78
CA GLU A 512 33.21 24.74 -2.34
C GLU A 512 33.35 23.30 -1.82
N ALA A 513 32.58 22.35 -2.36
CA ALA A 513 32.58 20.95 -1.94
C ALA A 513 33.88 20.16 -2.28
N TRP A 514 34.64 20.55 -3.30
CA TRP A 514 35.87 19.83 -3.69
C TRP A 514 36.99 19.94 -2.64
N PRO A 515 37.38 21.13 -2.15
CA PRO A 515 38.32 21.28 -1.02
C PRO A 515 37.88 20.59 0.27
N GLU A 516 36.56 20.56 0.56
CA GLU A 516 36.05 19.81 1.73
C GLU A 516 36.32 18.31 1.60
N LEU A 517 36.10 17.74 0.40
CA LEU A 517 36.36 16.32 0.14
C LEU A 517 37.85 15.97 0.23
N THR A 518 38.74 16.73 -0.41
CA THR A 518 40.18 16.45 -0.38
C THR A 518 40.77 16.61 1.03
N GLY A 519 40.40 17.69 1.73
CA GLY A 519 40.80 17.93 3.12
C GLY A 519 40.32 16.82 4.07
N ALA A 520 39.07 16.38 3.93
CA ALA A 520 38.52 15.30 4.74
C ALA A 520 39.27 13.97 4.48
N LEU A 521 39.55 13.62 3.22
CA LEU A 521 40.30 12.41 2.86
C LEU A 521 41.72 12.41 3.44
N ARG A 522 42.47 13.52 3.30
CA ARG A 522 43.79 13.66 3.91
C ARG A 522 43.75 13.49 5.42
N SER A 523 42.74 14.02 6.10
CA SER A 523 42.61 13.82 7.55
C SER A 523 42.31 12.38 7.96
N ALA A 524 41.77 11.53 7.08
CA ALA A 524 41.59 10.10 7.36
C ALA A 524 42.79 9.23 6.96
N ALA A 525 43.63 9.67 6.02
CA ALA A 525 44.68 8.85 5.43
C ALA A 525 45.66 8.23 6.46
N PRO A 526 46.17 8.94 7.49
CA PRO A 526 47.05 8.35 8.50
C PRO A 526 46.38 7.23 9.32
N VAL A 527 45.09 7.37 9.62
CA VAL A 527 44.30 6.35 10.33
C VAL A 527 44.12 5.12 9.45
N LEU A 528 43.73 5.33 8.19
CA LEU A 528 43.53 4.25 7.22
C LEU A 528 44.81 3.46 6.96
N GLN A 529 45.94 4.14 6.81
CA GLN A 529 47.27 3.53 6.62
C GLN A 529 47.73 2.76 7.88
N SER A 530 47.43 3.28 9.07
CA SER A 530 47.68 2.55 10.33
C SER A 530 46.86 1.26 10.45
N LEU A 531 45.68 1.18 9.82
CA LEU A 531 44.79 0.01 9.89
C LEU A 531 45.10 -1.04 8.82
N SER A 532 45.61 -0.64 7.65
CA SER A 532 45.92 -1.53 6.53
C SER A 532 47.29 -2.23 6.63
N GLY A 533 47.96 -2.14 7.78
CA GLY A 533 49.23 -2.81 8.05
C GLY A 533 49.19 -4.33 7.80
N LYS A 534 50.35 -4.91 7.47
CA LYS A 534 50.53 -6.26 6.89
C LYS A 534 50.02 -7.46 7.72
N GLU A 535 49.51 -7.24 8.92
CA GLU A 535 48.96 -8.28 9.82
C GLU A 535 47.50 -8.02 10.23
N ASN A 536 46.69 -7.30 9.43
CA ASN A 536 45.29 -7.08 9.77
C ASN A 536 44.49 -8.41 9.84
N GLN A 537 44.11 -8.81 11.05
CA GLN A 537 43.40 -10.07 11.34
C GLN A 537 41.89 -10.02 11.06
N TRP A 538 41.33 -8.85 10.77
CA TRP A 538 39.88 -8.63 10.64
C TRP A 538 39.37 -8.76 9.21
N SER A 539 40.07 -8.17 8.23
CA SER A 539 39.66 -8.23 6.81
C SER A 539 40.80 -7.88 5.84
N ALA A 540 41.38 -8.91 5.22
CA ALA A 540 42.43 -8.75 4.20
C ALA A 540 41.93 -8.00 2.94
N ASP A 541 40.70 -8.28 2.48
CA ASP A 541 40.04 -7.57 1.36
C ASP A 541 39.89 -6.06 1.62
N ALA A 542 39.54 -5.68 2.86
CA ALA A 542 39.45 -4.28 3.24
C ALA A 542 40.82 -3.60 3.30
N ALA A 543 41.85 -4.29 3.79
CA ALA A 543 43.23 -3.78 3.82
C ALA A 543 43.80 -3.57 2.40
N ASP A 544 43.56 -4.50 1.48
CA ASP A 544 43.95 -4.38 0.07
C ASP A 544 43.22 -3.23 -0.64
N THR A 545 41.91 -3.10 -0.41
CA THR A 545 41.09 -1.98 -0.88
C THR A 545 41.63 -0.63 -0.38
N VAL A 546 41.95 -0.51 0.91
CA VAL A 546 42.47 0.72 1.50
C VAL A 546 43.84 1.07 0.92
N THR A 547 44.76 0.11 0.89
CA THR A 547 46.13 0.32 0.39
C THR A 547 46.10 0.76 -1.08
N THR A 548 45.40 0.00 -1.94
CA THR A 548 45.27 0.31 -3.37
C THR A 548 44.71 1.71 -3.64
N LEU A 549 43.72 2.16 -2.86
CA LEU A 549 43.11 3.47 -3.06
C LEU A 549 43.96 4.61 -2.47
N LEU A 550 44.56 4.45 -1.30
CA LEU A 550 45.47 5.45 -0.72
C LEU A 550 46.66 5.72 -1.65
N ASP A 551 47.31 4.66 -2.12
CA ASP A 551 48.43 4.71 -3.05
C ASP A 551 48.01 5.37 -4.38
N TRP A 552 46.84 5.02 -4.93
CA TRP A 552 46.34 5.59 -6.20
C TRP A 552 46.09 7.10 -6.11
N PHE A 553 45.55 7.57 -4.98
CA PHE A 553 45.31 9.00 -4.78
C PHE A 553 46.57 9.76 -4.30
N GLY A 554 47.65 9.07 -3.92
CA GLY A 554 48.84 9.68 -3.31
C GLY A 554 48.55 10.31 -1.95
N LEU A 555 47.60 9.75 -1.20
CA LEU A 555 47.17 10.25 0.11
C LEU A 555 48.10 9.83 1.26
N ASP A 556 49.03 8.92 0.99
CA ASP A 556 50.14 8.51 1.85
C ASP A 556 51.25 9.59 1.96
N ASN A 557 51.37 10.47 0.96
CA ASN A 557 52.38 11.51 0.89
C ASN A 557 51.79 12.92 1.07
N ALA A 558 52.27 13.64 2.10
CA ALA A 558 51.83 14.99 2.42
C ALA A 558 52.21 16.04 1.36
N ASP A 559 53.26 15.80 0.55
CA ASP A 559 53.75 16.74 -0.48
C ASP A 559 52.90 16.70 -1.76
N VAL A 560 52.02 15.71 -1.93
CA VAL A 560 51.13 15.59 -3.09
C VAL A 560 50.05 16.67 -3.02
N ALA A 561 50.01 17.57 -4.00
CA ALA A 561 49.01 18.66 -4.05
C ALA A 561 47.57 18.17 -4.26
N ASP A 562 46.57 18.91 -3.76
CA ASP A 562 45.13 18.58 -3.91
C ASP A 562 44.69 18.43 -5.37
N GLY A 563 45.31 19.18 -6.28
CA GLY A 563 45.03 19.07 -7.71
C GLY A 563 45.36 17.69 -8.31
N PHE A 564 46.36 17.00 -7.76
CA PHE A 564 46.68 15.61 -8.15
C PHE A 564 45.60 14.64 -7.65
N VAL A 565 45.17 14.79 -6.39
CA VAL A 565 44.08 13.98 -5.81
C VAL A 565 42.80 14.14 -6.62
N MET A 566 42.44 15.38 -6.98
CA MET A 566 41.27 15.67 -7.84
C MET A 566 41.44 15.07 -9.25
N ALA A 567 42.63 15.15 -9.86
CA ALA A 567 42.91 14.53 -11.15
C ALA A 567 42.76 13.00 -11.10
N ARG A 568 43.23 12.35 -10.03
CA ARG A 568 43.09 10.89 -9.81
C ARG A 568 41.63 10.46 -9.61
N PHE A 569 40.79 11.28 -8.97
CA PHE A 569 39.34 11.06 -8.93
C PHE A 569 38.69 11.22 -10.30
N LEU A 570 39.05 12.27 -11.04
CA LEU A 570 38.51 12.54 -12.37
C LEU A 570 38.86 11.41 -13.37
N LEU A 571 40.11 10.97 -13.38
CA LEU A 571 40.57 9.84 -14.21
C LEU A 571 39.83 8.54 -13.84
N LEU A 572 39.61 8.27 -12.55
CA LEU A 572 38.88 7.07 -12.11
C LEU A 572 37.40 7.14 -12.50
N HIS A 573 36.76 8.32 -12.40
CA HIS A 573 35.39 8.57 -12.87
C HIS A 573 35.26 8.38 -14.39
N MET A 574 36.16 8.99 -15.17
CA MET A 574 36.24 8.85 -16.63
C MET A 574 36.45 7.39 -17.04
N ALA A 575 37.40 6.68 -16.44
CA ALA A 575 37.66 5.28 -16.72
C ALA A 575 36.45 4.39 -16.36
N THR A 576 35.85 4.60 -15.19
CA THR A 576 34.68 3.83 -14.73
C THR A 576 33.49 4.00 -15.70
N ARG A 577 33.12 5.24 -16.06
CA ARG A 577 31.98 5.50 -16.97
C ARG A 577 32.30 5.23 -18.45
N GLY A 578 33.54 5.46 -18.88
CA GLY A 578 34.00 5.20 -20.25
C GLY A 578 34.24 3.72 -20.57
N LEU A 579 34.50 2.87 -19.56
CA LEU A 579 34.69 1.42 -19.75
C LEU A 579 33.44 0.60 -19.40
N LEU A 580 32.66 0.95 -18.37
CA LEU A 580 31.40 0.25 -18.06
C LEU A 580 30.33 0.57 -19.10
N ALA A 581 29.72 -0.48 -19.69
CA ALA A 581 28.62 -0.33 -20.64
C ALA A 581 27.39 0.36 -20.02
N GLU A 582 27.02 -0.05 -18.80
CA GLU A 582 26.00 0.57 -17.98
C GLU A 582 26.52 0.67 -16.54
N ALA A 583 26.93 1.87 -16.12
CA ALA A 583 27.16 2.16 -14.70
C ALA A 583 25.81 2.42 -14.02
N PRO A 584 25.59 1.97 -12.76
CA PRO A 584 24.36 2.25 -12.04
C PRO A 584 24.22 3.77 -11.84
N ALA A 585 23.01 4.31 -12.05
CA ALA A 585 22.75 5.75 -11.94
C ALA A 585 23.15 6.33 -10.56
N VAL A 586 22.97 5.53 -9.49
CA VAL A 586 23.44 5.82 -8.13
C VAL A 586 24.05 4.58 -7.49
N ASP A 587 25.21 4.76 -6.86
CA ASP A 587 26.01 3.74 -6.18
C ASP A 587 25.42 3.31 -4.82
N GLN A 588 24.17 2.83 -4.81
CA GLN A 588 23.44 2.49 -3.59
C GLN A 588 22.56 1.25 -3.79
N ARG A 589 22.68 0.30 -2.86
CA ARG A 589 21.88 -0.93 -2.79
C ARG A 589 20.51 -0.66 -2.15
N VAL A 590 19.50 -1.40 -2.62
CA VAL A 590 18.14 -1.42 -2.04
C VAL A 590 17.77 -2.86 -1.68
N ASP A 591 17.29 -3.11 -0.47
CA ASP A 591 16.79 -4.43 -0.07
C ASP A 591 15.26 -4.46 -0.18
N LEU A 592 14.70 -5.45 -0.88
CA LEU A 592 13.25 -5.66 -0.98
C LEU A 592 12.76 -6.53 0.19
N VAL A 593 11.65 -6.12 0.81
CA VAL A 593 10.93 -6.89 1.82
C VAL A 593 9.47 -6.97 1.42
N GLN A 594 8.97 -8.16 1.05
CA GLN A 594 7.54 -8.38 0.83
C GLN A 594 6.83 -8.48 2.18
N MET A 595 5.92 -7.57 2.52
CA MET A 595 5.10 -7.65 3.72
C MET A 595 3.77 -8.35 3.40
N SER A 596 3.54 -9.54 3.96
CA SER A 596 2.26 -10.26 3.85
C SER A 596 1.56 -10.46 5.21
N ALA A 597 0.29 -10.85 5.18
CA ALA A 597 -0.47 -11.21 6.38
C ALA A 597 -0.15 -12.63 6.88
N ASP A 598 0.82 -13.34 6.30
CA ASP A 598 1.30 -14.61 6.87
C ASP A 598 2.18 -14.32 8.10
N SER A 599 2.04 -15.13 9.15
CA SER A 599 2.29 -14.68 10.53
C SER A 599 3.74 -14.32 10.87
N ARG A 600 3.91 -13.12 11.44
CA ARG A 600 5.05 -12.68 12.27
C ARG A 600 4.56 -12.23 13.64
N THR A 601 3.87 -13.12 14.34
CA THR A 601 3.36 -12.85 15.68
C THR A 601 3.35 -14.11 16.53
N LEU A 602 3.69 -13.94 17.82
CA LEU A 602 3.53 -14.95 18.86
C LEU A 602 2.16 -14.82 19.58
N LEU A 603 1.31 -13.85 19.20
CA LEU A 603 0.01 -13.72 19.85
C LEU A 603 -0.90 -14.93 19.61
N ASP A 604 -0.83 -15.53 18.42
CA ASP A 604 -1.58 -16.73 18.07
C ASP A 604 -0.93 -17.49 16.89
N LEU A 605 -0.19 -18.55 17.20
CA LEU A 605 0.45 -19.42 16.22
C LEU A 605 -0.53 -20.35 15.48
N ALA A 606 -1.79 -20.50 15.94
CA ALA A 606 -2.79 -21.33 15.28
C ALA A 606 -3.41 -20.69 14.03
N ARG A 607 -3.14 -19.40 13.77
CA ARG A 607 -3.59 -18.67 12.56
C ARG A 607 -2.40 -18.17 11.71
N PRO A 608 -1.58 -19.07 11.13
CA PRO A 608 -0.33 -18.68 10.49
C PRO A 608 -0.49 -18.03 9.11
N ARG A 609 -1.64 -18.18 8.42
CA ARG A 609 -1.82 -17.69 7.04
C ARG A 609 -2.78 -16.51 6.95
N GLY A 610 -2.55 -15.60 6.01
CA GLY A 610 -3.40 -14.43 5.78
C GLY A 610 -4.89 -14.76 5.60
N ARG A 611 -5.21 -15.86 4.90
CA ARG A 611 -6.60 -16.33 4.70
C ARG A 611 -7.33 -16.78 5.99
N ASP A 612 -6.58 -17.13 7.04
CA ASP A 612 -7.11 -17.60 8.32
C ASP A 612 -7.32 -16.42 9.30
N LYS A 613 -6.77 -15.26 8.96
CA LYS A 613 -6.84 -13.97 9.68
C LYS A 613 -7.78 -12.95 9.03
N LEU A 614 -7.72 -12.81 7.71
CA LEU A 614 -8.35 -11.73 6.96
C LEU A 614 -9.71 -12.14 6.39
N THR A 615 -10.74 -11.46 6.87
CA THR A 615 -12.11 -11.60 6.38
C THR A 615 -12.29 -11.06 4.96
N GLY A 616 -11.45 -10.09 4.57
CA GLY A 616 -11.42 -9.40 3.29
C GLY A 616 -11.21 -10.31 2.09
N THR A 617 -10.50 -11.42 2.26
CA THR A 617 -10.18 -12.42 1.21
C THR A 617 -11.40 -13.09 0.56
N GLN A 618 -12.58 -12.96 1.17
CA GLN A 618 -13.82 -13.51 0.66
C GLN A 618 -14.39 -12.70 -0.51
N ALA A 619 -15.25 -13.34 -1.32
CA ALA A 619 -15.97 -12.70 -2.43
C ALA A 619 -15.05 -11.89 -3.37
N SER A 620 -14.01 -12.54 -3.90
CA SER A 620 -12.99 -11.92 -4.76
C SER A 620 -12.37 -10.65 -4.15
N ASN A 621 -11.91 -10.78 -2.89
CA ASN A 621 -11.32 -9.71 -2.08
C ASN A 621 -12.26 -8.56 -1.68
N PHE A 622 -13.58 -8.64 -1.89
CA PHE A 622 -14.54 -7.62 -1.44
C PHE A 622 -15.15 -7.85 -0.04
N GLY A 623 -14.86 -8.99 0.60
CA GLY A 623 -15.52 -9.42 1.83
C GLY A 623 -15.55 -8.38 2.95
N GLY A 624 -14.43 -7.68 3.18
CA GLY A 624 -14.27 -6.76 4.31
C GLY A 624 -15.26 -5.60 4.29
N PHE A 625 -15.69 -5.14 3.12
CA PHE A 625 -16.65 -4.05 3.00
C PHE A 625 -18.08 -4.42 3.45
N TYR A 626 -18.37 -5.70 3.68
CA TYR A 626 -19.69 -6.17 4.12
C TYR A 626 -20.02 -5.81 5.59
N LYS A 627 -19.10 -6.04 6.53
CA LYS A 627 -19.32 -5.93 7.98
C LYS A 627 -18.35 -4.98 8.66
N ALA A 628 -18.79 -4.22 9.66
CA ALA A 628 -17.91 -3.28 10.38
C ALA A 628 -16.86 -4.02 11.22
N SER A 629 -17.24 -5.12 11.87
CA SER A 629 -16.35 -6.02 12.61
C SER A 629 -15.29 -6.67 11.72
N TRP A 630 -15.63 -6.99 10.47
CA TRP A 630 -14.70 -7.55 9.49
C TRP A 630 -13.61 -6.53 9.12
N ARG A 631 -13.98 -5.26 8.92
CA ARG A 631 -13.00 -4.16 8.73
C ARG A 631 -12.13 -3.95 9.97
N ALA A 632 -12.73 -3.93 11.16
CA ALA A 632 -11.99 -3.77 12.41
C ALA A 632 -10.99 -4.93 12.66
N ASN A 633 -11.36 -6.16 12.31
CA ASN A 633 -10.49 -7.34 12.36
C ASN A 633 -9.30 -7.19 11.39
N ASP A 634 -9.57 -6.90 10.11
CA ASP A 634 -8.53 -6.82 9.09
C ASP A 634 -7.59 -5.63 9.32
N TRP A 635 -8.10 -4.51 9.84
CA TRP A 635 -7.31 -3.35 10.30
C TRP A 635 -6.36 -3.71 11.45
N MET A 636 -6.89 -4.37 12.49
CA MET A 636 -6.10 -4.82 13.65
C MET A 636 -4.99 -5.79 13.21
N TRP A 637 -5.30 -6.77 12.36
CA TRP A 637 -4.29 -7.66 11.78
C TRP A 637 -3.24 -6.90 10.96
N GLY A 638 -3.64 -5.88 10.20
CA GLY A 638 -2.72 -5.00 9.46
C GLY A 638 -1.69 -4.35 10.37
N ARG A 639 -2.12 -3.80 11.51
CA ARG A 639 -1.22 -3.24 12.51
C ARG A 639 -0.31 -4.29 13.15
N ILE A 640 -0.85 -5.46 13.51
CA ILE A 640 -0.10 -6.55 14.17
C ILE A 640 0.97 -7.16 13.25
N ASP A 641 0.58 -7.51 12.01
CA ASP A 641 1.50 -8.05 11.01
C ASP A 641 2.54 -7.00 10.62
N GLY A 642 2.10 -5.76 10.40
CA GLY A 642 2.97 -4.60 10.20
C GLY A 642 4.01 -4.45 11.31
N ALA A 643 3.61 -4.59 12.58
CA ALA A 643 4.53 -4.46 13.70
C ALA A 643 5.64 -5.53 13.70
N GLY A 644 5.31 -6.77 13.35
CA GLY A 644 6.27 -7.86 13.22
C GLY A 644 7.25 -7.63 12.06
N TRP A 645 6.74 -7.29 10.89
CA TRP A 645 7.56 -6.99 9.71
C TRP A 645 8.48 -5.78 9.91
N LEU A 646 7.99 -4.68 10.48
CA LEU A 646 8.80 -3.49 10.75
C LEU A 646 9.90 -3.79 11.77
N THR A 647 9.63 -4.60 12.79
CA THR A 647 10.66 -5.05 13.74
C THR A 647 11.74 -5.89 13.06
N GLN A 648 11.36 -6.81 12.16
CA GLN A 648 12.32 -7.56 11.33
C GLN A 648 13.14 -6.63 10.41
N CYS A 649 12.52 -5.58 9.87
CA CYS A 649 13.20 -4.60 9.02
C CYS A 649 14.27 -3.81 9.79
N LEU A 650 14.05 -3.47 11.06
CA LEU A 650 15.03 -2.77 11.89
C LEU A 650 16.24 -3.67 12.25
N LEU A 651 16.00 -4.94 12.58
CA LEU A 651 17.02 -5.88 13.08
C LEU A 651 17.91 -6.43 11.95
N ASP A 652 18.86 -5.62 11.49
CA ASP A 652 19.93 -6.04 10.56
C ASP A 652 21.13 -6.68 11.31
N PRO A 653 21.43 -7.97 11.07
CA PRO A 653 22.60 -8.64 11.62
C PRO A 653 23.93 -7.94 11.29
N LYS A 654 24.04 -7.31 10.12
CA LYS A 654 25.27 -6.61 9.71
C LYS A 654 25.47 -5.35 10.53
N ARG A 655 24.44 -4.53 10.71
CA ARG A 655 24.47 -3.36 11.61
C ARG A 655 24.77 -3.78 13.05
N LEU A 656 24.11 -4.81 13.57
CA LEU A 656 24.37 -5.32 14.93
C LEU A 656 25.83 -5.77 15.11
N ARG A 657 26.42 -6.44 14.11
CA ARG A 657 27.86 -6.76 14.13
C ARG A 657 28.74 -5.51 14.14
N VAL A 658 28.47 -4.52 13.29
CA VAL A 658 29.26 -3.26 13.25
C VAL A 658 29.23 -2.56 14.62
N LEU A 659 28.06 -2.50 15.26
CA LEU A 659 27.91 -1.90 16.59
C LEU A 659 28.66 -2.70 17.67
N ARG A 660 28.55 -4.04 17.65
CA ARG A 660 29.32 -4.95 18.52
C ARG A 660 30.82 -4.76 18.39
N ASP A 661 31.30 -4.63 17.15
CA ASP A 661 32.72 -4.52 16.84
C ASP A 661 33.27 -3.11 17.21
N ILE A 662 32.42 -2.07 17.27
CA ILE A 662 32.76 -0.71 17.77
C ILE A 662 32.71 -0.59 19.30
N VAL A 663 31.63 -1.06 19.93
CA VAL A 663 31.39 -0.93 21.38
C VAL A 663 32.17 -1.97 22.19
N GLY A 664 32.52 -3.10 21.57
CA GLY A 664 33.16 -4.24 22.22
C GLY A 664 32.15 -5.35 22.55
N PRO A 665 32.47 -6.64 22.30
CA PRO A 665 31.48 -7.72 22.41
C PRO A 665 30.82 -7.87 23.78
N GLY A 666 31.60 -7.71 24.86
CA GLY A 666 31.11 -7.88 26.23
C GLY A 666 30.10 -6.80 26.65
N GLU A 667 30.36 -5.54 26.33
CA GLU A 667 29.47 -4.42 26.64
C GLU A 667 28.25 -4.41 25.71
N PHE A 668 28.44 -4.60 24.41
CA PHE A 668 27.33 -4.62 23.47
C PHE A 668 26.31 -5.73 23.79
N ARG A 669 26.77 -6.91 24.22
CA ARG A 669 25.90 -7.98 24.72
C ARG A 669 25.03 -7.53 25.89
N GLU A 670 25.56 -6.72 26.80
CA GLU A 670 24.83 -6.17 27.95
C GLU A 670 23.84 -5.07 27.54
N GLN A 671 24.21 -4.22 26.58
CA GLN A 671 23.31 -3.22 25.98
C GLN A 671 22.12 -3.90 25.27
N VAL A 672 22.37 -4.93 24.46
CA VAL A 672 21.35 -5.78 23.82
C VAL A 672 20.45 -6.43 24.86
N ARG A 673 21.03 -7.11 25.85
CA ARG A 673 20.29 -7.81 26.93
C ARG A 673 19.38 -6.86 27.70
N THR A 674 19.88 -5.68 28.04
CA THR A 674 19.11 -4.65 28.75
C THR A 674 17.96 -4.15 27.89
N THR A 675 18.26 -3.74 26.64
CA THR A 675 17.27 -3.24 25.68
C THR A 675 16.14 -4.24 25.43
N PHE A 676 16.49 -5.52 25.21
CA PHE A 676 15.50 -6.57 24.90
C PHE A 676 14.57 -6.82 26.11
N ARG A 677 15.12 -6.92 27.32
CA ARG A 677 14.31 -7.01 28.55
C ARG A 677 13.40 -5.80 28.72
N GLU A 678 13.93 -4.61 28.46
CA GLU A 678 13.24 -3.33 28.54
C GLU A 678 12.12 -3.10 27.50
N ILE A 679 12.12 -3.85 26.41
CA ILE A 679 11.03 -3.90 25.41
C ILE A 679 9.93 -4.87 25.88
N GLY A 680 10.27 -5.86 26.70
CA GLY A 680 9.38 -6.93 27.16
C GLY A 680 9.70 -8.27 26.51
N TRP A 681 10.96 -8.71 26.58
CA TRP A 681 11.40 -10.01 26.06
C TRP A 681 10.67 -11.18 26.73
N GLU A 682 9.98 -11.99 25.93
CA GLU A 682 9.32 -13.21 26.35
C GLU A 682 9.52 -14.29 25.26
N PRO A 683 10.32 -15.35 25.49
CA PRO A 683 10.55 -16.38 24.49
C PRO A 683 9.28 -17.19 24.19
N PRO A 684 9.20 -17.86 23.02
CA PRO A 684 8.02 -18.65 22.62
C PRO A 684 7.60 -19.65 23.70
N SER A 685 6.31 -19.64 24.04
CA SER A 685 5.77 -20.46 25.14
C SER A 685 4.42 -21.11 24.79
N PRO A 686 3.93 -22.08 25.59
CA PRO A 686 2.60 -22.66 25.38
C PRO A 686 1.43 -21.65 25.41
N ALA A 687 1.64 -20.45 25.95
CA ALA A 687 0.66 -19.36 25.92
C ALA A 687 0.40 -18.83 24.49
N ASP A 688 1.32 -19.07 23.55
CA ASP A 688 1.29 -18.53 22.18
C ASP A 688 0.45 -19.37 21.21
N ASN A 689 -0.27 -20.38 21.72
CA ASN A 689 -1.24 -21.21 20.99
C ASN A 689 -0.63 -22.00 19.80
N GLY A 690 0.65 -22.37 19.88
CA GLY A 690 1.36 -23.21 18.91
C GLY A 690 1.41 -24.68 19.31
N MET A 691 1.70 -25.57 18.36
CA MET A 691 1.96 -26.98 18.69
C MET A 691 3.31 -27.11 19.41
N PRO A 692 3.48 -28.10 20.32
CA PRO A 692 4.74 -28.27 21.05
C PRO A 692 5.98 -28.40 20.14
N ALA A 693 5.84 -29.07 18.99
CA ALA A 693 6.92 -29.21 18.01
C ALA A 693 7.31 -27.86 17.37
N ASP A 694 6.33 -27.02 17.02
CA ASP A 694 6.57 -25.69 16.45
C ASP A 694 7.28 -24.79 17.46
N LEU A 695 6.84 -24.83 18.73
CA LEU A 695 7.45 -24.08 19.83
C LEU A 695 8.90 -24.52 20.09
N SER A 696 9.19 -25.83 20.09
CA SER A 696 10.56 -26.33 20.20
C SER A 696 11.44 -25.90 19.02
N GLY A 697 10.91 -25.92 17.80
CA GLY A 697 11.63 -25.44 16.61
C GLY A 697 11.94 -23.94 16.68
N LEU A 698 10.98 -23.12 17.08
CA LEU A 698 11.16 -21.68 17.29
C LEU A 698 12.16 -21.37 18.40
N LEU A 699 12.16 -22.12 19.51
CA LEU A 699 13.12 -21.94 20.60
C LEU A 699 14.55 -22.31 20.20
N ALA A 700 14.73 -23.38 19.42
CA ALA A 700 16.04 -23.75 18.88
C ALA A 700 16.56 -22.65 17.93
N GLN A 701 15.74 -22.25 16.95
CA GLN A 701 16.10 -21.18 16.01
C GLN A 701 16.38 -19.85 16.72
N LEU A 702 15.65 -19.51 17.79
CA LEU A 702 15.90 -18.32 18.60
C LEU A 702 17.27 -18.38 19.31
N GLY A 703 17.69 -19.56 19.77
CA GLY A 703 19.03 -19.77 20.30
C GLY A 703 20.12 -19.54 19.25
N ASP A 704 19.96 -20.13 18.07
CA ASP A 704 20.89 -19.96 16.94
C ASP A 704 20.96 -18.49 16.47
N GLU A 705 19.82 -17.81 16.39
CA GLU A 705 19.71 -16.38 16.06
C GLU A 705 20.38 -15.46 17.09
N LEU A 706 20.50 -15.86 18.35
CA LEU A 706 21.09 -15.03 19.42
C LEU A 706 22.56 -15.38 19.71
N ALA A 707 23.02 -16.56 19.29
CA ALA A 707 24.40 -17.02 19.50
C ALA A 707 25.44 -16.04 18.92
N PHE A 708 25.18 -15.39 17.77
CA PHE A 708 26.12 -14.39 17.20
C PHE A 708 26.24 -13.09 18.04
N LEU A 709 25.29 -12.86 18.95
CA LEU A 709 25.29 -11.80 19.97
C LEU A 709 25.80 -12.29 21.34
N GLY A 710 26.18 -13.58 21.45
CA GLY A 710 26.64 -14.19 22.70
C GLY A 710 25.52 -14.36 23.73
N LEU A 711 24.27 -14.57 23.28
CA LEU A 711 23.10 -14.77 24.12
C LEU A 711 22.33 -16.05 23.75
N ASP A 712 21.67 -16.68 24.72
CA ASP A 712 20.65 -17.72 24.48
C ASP A 712 19.22 -17.14 24.41
N ALA A 713 18.23 -18.00 24.18
CA ALA A 713 16.81 -17.62 24.14
C ALA A 713 16.27 -16.97 25.44
N ASN A 714 16.96 -17.13 26.57
CA ASN A 714 16.63 -16.54 27.87
C ASN A 714 17.44 -15.25 28.15
N LEU A 715 18.24 -14.80 27.19
CA LEU A 715 19.23 -13.72 27.32
C LEU A 715 20.31 -14.00 28.38
N SER A 716 20.67 -15.27 28.54
CA SER A 716 21.82 -15.74 29.30
C SER A 716 23.08 -15.65 28.43
N PRO A 717 24.24 -15.26 28.97
CA PRO A 717 25.49 -15.23 28.21
C PRO A 717 25.93 -16.62 27.71
N VAL A 718 26.29 -16.70 26.43
CA VAL A 718 26.95 -17.87 25.79
C VAL A 718 28.15 -17.42 24.97
N ASP A 719 28.92 -18.38 24.45
CA ASP A 719 30.02 -18.11 23.53
C ASP A 719 29.51 -17.53 22.20
N PHE A 720 30.27 -16.59 21.62
CA PHE A 720 29.89 -15.93 20.38
C PHE A 720 29.96 -16.89 19.18
N GLY A 721 28.84 -17.02 18.47
CA GLY A 721 28.77 -17.71 17.18
C GLY A 721 29.69 -17.08 16.13
N LYS A 722 30.30 -17.91 15.28
CA LYS A 722 31.27 -17.48 14.25
C LYS A 722 30.63 -16.90 13.00
N GLU A 723 29.40 -17.27 12.69
CA GLU A 723 28.68 -16.87 11.48
C GLU A 723 27.70 -15.72 11.77
N ILE A 724 27.49 -14.85 10.78
CA ILE A 724 26.43 -13.83 10.84
C ILE A 724 25.17 -14.45 10.22
N PRO A 725 24.04 -14.52 10.94
CA PRO A 725 22.78 -14.98 10.35
C PRO A 725 22.32 -14.02 9.24
N THR A 726 21.56 -14.53 8.26
CA THR A 726 21.04 -13.71 7.15
C THR A 726 19.95 -12.73 7.61
N SER A 727 19.14 -13.11 8.59
CA SER A 727 18.11 -12.28 9.24
C SER A 727 17.71 -12.90 10.60
N LEU A 728 16.98 -12.16 11.43
CA LEU A 728 16.56 -12.59 12.78
C LEU A 728 15.02 -12.68 12.92
N PRO A 729 14.34 -13.56 12.16
CA PRO A 729 12.88 -13.61 12.15
C PRO A 729 12.28 -13.97 13.51
N VAL A 730 12.78 -14.96 14.26
CA VAL A 730 12.17 -15.35 15.55
C VAL A 730 12.43 -14.29 16.62
N THR A 731 13.65 -13.75 16.68
CA THR A 731 14.04 -12.61 17.52
C THR A 731 13.12 -11.42 17.26
N SER A 732 12.83 -11.12 15.99
CA SER A 732 11.91 -10.04 15.63
C SER A 732 10.47 -10.28 16.07
N MET A 733 10.00 -11.54 16.05
CA MET A 733 8.67 -11.91 16.53
C MET A 733 8.55 -11.78 18.06
N VAL A 734 9.60 -12.16 18.80
CA VAL A 734 9.67 -11.97 20.26
C VAL A 734 9.62 -10.48 20.61
N LEU A 735 10.45 -9.66 19.99
CA LEU A 735 10.50 -8.21 20.25
C LEU A 735 9.22 -7.49 19.81
N ALA A 736 8.59 -7.92 18.71
CA ALA A 736 7.31 -7.37 18.26
C ALA A 736 6.14 -7.71 19.19
N LYS A 737 6.19 -8.82 19.95
CA LYS A 737 5.08 -9.31 20.80
C LYS A 737 4.56 -8.22 21.74
N SER A 738 5.46 -7.48 22.39
CA SER A 738 5.12 -6.37 23.30
C SER A 738 4.30 -5.27 22.61
N ARG A 739 4.72 -4.83 21.41
CA ARG A 739 3.98 -3.84 20.61
C ARG A 739 2.66 -4.41 20.08
N GLN A 740 2.64 -5.68 19.66
CA GLN A 740 1.44 -6.37 19.20
C GLN A 740 0.39 -6.50 20.32
N LEU A 741 0.81 -6.74 21.58
CA LEU A 741 -0.08 -6.70 22.76
C LEU A 741 -0.67 -5.30 22.98
N ALA A 742 0.10 -4.23 22.81
CA ALA A 742 -0.42 -2.86 22.90
C ALA A 742 -1.47 -2.59 21.81
N ILE A 743 -1.21 -2.96 20.56
CA ILE A 743 -2.16 -2.87 19.44
C ILE A 743 -3.44 -3.68 19.75
N ALA A 744 -3.31 -4.88 20.30
CA ALA A 744 -4.47 -5.70 20.70
C ALA A 744 -5.31 -5.02 21.79
N ARG A 745 -4.70 -4.37 22.80
CA ARG A 745 -5.42 -3.59 23.83
C ARG A 745 -6.13 -2.37 23.24
N GLU A 746 -5.55 -1.72 22.24
CA GLU A 746 -6.16 -0.58 21.53
C GLU A 746 -7.36 -1.00 20.66
N GLU A 747 -7.23 -2.06 19.85
CA GLU A 747 -8.20 -2.38 18.78
C GLU A 747 -9.26 -3.41 19.17
N LEU A 748 -8.99 -4.35 20.10
CA LEU A 748 -9.98 -5.37 20.51
C LEU A 748 -11.27 -4.78 21.11
N PRO A 749 -11.25 -3.69 21.92
CA PRO A 749 -12.48 -3.04 22.38
C PRO A 749 -13.33 -2.48 21.24
N VAL A 750 -12.69 -1.89 20.22
CA VAL A 750 -13.35 -1.37 19.01
C VAL A 750 -13.98 -2.52 18.23
N LEU A 751 -13.21 -3.59 17.98
CA LEU A 751 -13.68 -4.79 17.31
C LEU A 751 -14.86 -5.47 18.03
N ALA A 752 -14.83 -5.54 19.35
CA ALA A 752 -15.93 -6.09 20.15
C ALA A 752 -17.22 -5.26 20.01
N SER A 753 -17.10 -3.92 20.02
CA SER A 753 -18.24 -3.01 19.80
C SER A 753 -18.85 -3.18 18.40
N GLN A 754 -18.02 -3.22 17.35
CA GLN A 754 -18.51 -3.45 15.98
C GLN A 754 -19.11 -4.85 15.80
N ALA A 755 -18.55 -5.88 16.43
CA ALA A 755 -19.10 -7.24 16.40
C ALA A 755 -20.46 -7.32 17.13
N GLU A 756 -20.66 -6.56 18.21
CA GLU A 756 -21.94 -6.47 18.91
C GLU A 756 -23.01 -5.74 18.08
N ALA A 757 -22.62 -4.72 17.29
CA ALA A 757 -23.50 -4.06 16.33
C ALA A 757 -23.90 -5.01 15.20
N ASP A 758 -22.91 -5.62 14.52
CA ASP A 758 -23.13 -6.55 13.41
C ASP A 758 -23.96 -7.77 13.83
N ALA A 759 -23.81 -8.27 15.07
CA ALA A 759 -24.57 -9.41 15.58
C ALA A 759 -26.08 -9.16 15.77
N LYS A 760 -26.55 -7.92 15.70
CA LYS A 760 -27.98 -7.58 15.80
C LYS A 760 -28.75 -7.85 14.49
N GLU A 761 -28.09 -7.67 13.35
CA GLU A 761 -28.70 -7.83 12.01
C GLU A 761 -28.06 -8.96 11.16
N GLY A 762 -26.84 -9.35 11.49
CA GLY A 762 -26.04 -10.42 10.87
C GLY A 762 -25.96 -11.70 11.71
N ASN A 763 -25.02 -12.59 11.38
CA ASN A 763 -24.62 -13.72 12.23
C ASN A 763 -23.38 -13.35 13.06
N GLY A 764 -23.49 -13.37 14.39
CA GLY A 764 -22.38 -13.10 15.31
C GLY A 764 -22.00 -14.29 16.21
N LYS A 765 -22.13 -15.53 15.72
CA LYS A 765 -21.88 -16.75 16.52
C LYS A 765 -20.41 -17.01 16.81
N ALA A 766 -19.52 -16.86 15.82
CA ALA A 766 -18.09 -17.08 16.02
C ALA A 766 -17.50 -16.05 16.99
N SER A 767 -17.98 -14.80 16.91
CA SER A 767 -17.65 -13.69 17.81
C SER A 767 -18.37 -13.73 19.17
N GLU A 768 -19.27 -14.68 19.45
CA GLU A 768 -20.10 -14.67 20.68
C GLU A 768 -19.28 -14.87 21.97
N SER A 769 -18.30 -15.79 21.96
CA SER A 769 -17.40 -16.02 23.10
C SER A 769 -16.54 -14.79 23.39
N PHE A 770 -15.94 -14.20 22.36
CA PHE A 770 -15.15 -12.98 22.42
C PHE A 770 -15.95 -11.79 22.97
N ARG A 771 -17.16 -11.53 22.43
CA ARG A 771 -18.02 -10.44 22.91
C ARG A 771 -18.36 -10.60 24.40
N LYS A 772 -18.72 -11.81 24.82
CA LYS A 772 -18.98 -12.12 26.25
C LYS A 772 -17.74 -11.92 27.13
N LEU A 773 -16.57 -12.35 26.66
CA LEU A 773 -15.30 -12.16 27.36
C LEU A 773 -15.03 -10.66 27.58
N MET A 774 -15.09 -9.86 26.52
CA MET A 774 -14.83 -8.41 26.57
C MET A 774 -15.83 -7.64 27.43
N VAL A 775 -17.11 -8.07 27.50
CA VAL A 775 -18.10 -7.49 28.42
C VAL A 775 -17.81 -7.89 29.87
N SER A 776 -17.38 -9.13 30.11
CA SER A 776 -17.10 -9.63 31.47
C SER A 776 -15.77 -9.15 32.06
N ARG A 777 -14.80 -8.83 31.21
CA ARG A 777 -13.44 -8.38 31.54
C ARG A 777 -12.97 -7.40 30.45
N PRO A 778 -13.39 -6.12 30.53
CA PRO A 778 -12.92 -5.11 29.58
C PRO A 778 -11.40 -4.93 29.70
N LEU A 779 -10.74 -4.68 28.57
CA LEU A 779 -9.34 -4.30 28.54
C LEU A 779 -9.22 -2.79 28.84
N GLU A 780 -8.39 -2.43 29.81
CA GLU A 780 -8.13 -1.02 30.13
C GLU A 780 -7.26 -0.37 29.04
N GLN A 781 -7.62 0.83 28.62
CA GLN A 781 -6.95 1.56 27.53
C GLN A 781 -5.73 2.37 27.98
N LYS A 782 -5.50 2.52 29.29
CA LYS A 782 -4.35 3.25 29.83
C LYS A 782 -3.32 2.28 30.38
N VAL A 783 -2.08 2.42 29.91
CA VAL A 783 -0.91 1.82 30.55
C VAL A 783 -0.56 2.67 31.77
N GLU A 784 -1.01 2.29 32.96
CA GLU A 784 -0.38 2.80 34.18
C GLU A 784 1.03 2.21 34.33
N LYS A 785 1.99 3.07 34.69
CA LYS A 785 3.39 2.71 34.88
C LYS A 785 3.58 1.95 36.20
N THR A 786 3.15 0.69 36.23
CA THR A 786 3.42 -0.21 37.36
C THR A 786 4.11 -1.46 36.84
N ALA A 787 5.43 -1.36 36.71
CA ALA A 787 6.30 -2.51 36.52
C ALA A 787 6.30 -3.35 37.80
N VAL A 788 5.32 -4.25 37.92
CA VAL A 788 5.32 -5.34 38.90
C VAL A 788 5.50 -6.63 38.11
N GLN A 789 6.49 -7.43 38.52
CA GLN A 789 6.74 -8.73 37.92
C GLN A 789 5.49 -9.62 38.02
N PRO A 790 5.20 -10.49 37.03
CA PRO A 790 4.12 -11.45 37.16
C PRO A 790 4.50 -12.53 38.19
N GLU A 791 4.17 -12.31 39.47
CA GLU A 791 4.36 -13.29 40.56
C GLU A 791 3.47 -14.55 40.44
N ASN A 792 2.77 -14.75 39.32
CA ASN A 792 2.01 -15.97 39.05
C ASN A 792 2.32 -16.47 37.64
N GLY A 793 3.11 -17.54 37.56
CA GLY A 793 3.49 -18.17 36.29
C GLY A 793 2.30 -18.79 35.55
N GLY A 794 2.33 -18.71 34.22
CA GLY A 794 1.56 -19.58 33.32
C GLY A 794 0.17 -19.12 32.88
N GLN A 795 -0.32 -17.93 33.27
CA GLN A 795 -1.53 -17.36 32.65
C GLN A 795 -1.19 -16.34 31.57
N PRO A 796 -1.71 -16.48 30.33
CA PRO A 796 -1.43 -15.51 29.27
C PRO A 796 -2.05 -14.14 29.58
N ASP A 797 -1.42 -13.10 29.06
CA ASP A 797 -1.90 -11.71 29.14
C ASP A 797 -3.39 -11.60 28.74
N ALA A 798 -4.12 -10.71 29.39
CA ALA A 798 -5.56 -10.56 29.16
C ALA A 798 -5.88 -10.18 27.70
N ALA A 799 -5.04 -9.38 27.06
CA ALA A 799 -5.18 -9.03 25.65
C ALA A 799 -4.82 -10.21 24.74
N GLN A 800 -3.79 -11.01 25.06
CA GLN A 800 -3.47 -12.22 24.29
C GLN A 800 -4.62 -13.23 24.32
N ARG A 801 -5.23 -13.47 25.49
CA ARG A 801 -6.42 -14.34 25.61
C ARG A 801 -7.63 -13.78 24.86
N ALA A 802 -7.86 -12.47 24.93
CA ALA A 802 -8.94 -11.83 24.18
C ALA A 802 -8.70 -11.92 22.65
N PHE A 803 -7.45 -11.80 22.21
CA PHE A 803 -7.04 -11.93 20.81
C PHE A 803 -7.22 -13.35 20.26
N GLN A 804 -6.81 -14.37 21.01
CA GLN A 804 -7.00 -15.79 20.68
C GLN A 804 -8.49 -16.18 20.69
N ALA A 805 -9.26 -15.65 21.64
CA ALA A 805 -10.72 -15.83 21.69
C ALA A 805 -11.45 -15.10 20.55
N CYS A 806 -10.83 -14.08 19.93
CA CYS A 806 -11.42 -13.32 18.84
C CYS A 806 -11.44 -14.12 17.53
N GLN A 807 -12.57 -14.79 17.28
CA GLN A 807 -12.80 -15.63 16.09
C GLN A 807 -13.63 -14.91 15.01
N VAL A 808 -13.54 -13.58 14.92
CA VAL A 808 -14.15 -12.81 13.80
C VAL A 808 -13.54 -13.24 12.46
N SER A 809 -12.25 -13.55 12.43
CA SER A 809 -11.56 -14.07 11.24
C SER A 809 -12.11 -15.41 10.72
N ALA A 810 -12.88 -16.15 11.53
CA ALA A 810 -13.54 -17.40 11.15
C ALA A 810 -14.98 -17.19 10.64
N GLU A 811 -15.51 -15.97 10.67
CA GLU A 811 -16.82 -15.68 10.05
C GLU A 811 -16.73 -15.75 8.52
N ARG A 812 -17.79 -16.29 7.90
CA ARG A 812 -17.86 -16.51 6.45
C ARG A 812 -19.25 -16.20 5.89
N PHE A 813 -19.34 -15.85 4.61
CA PHE A 813 -20.63 -15.56 3.94
C PHE A 813 -21.65 -16.72 4.00
N GLU A 814 -21.22 -17.98 4.02
CA GLU A 814 -22.11 -19.13 4.21
C GLU A 814 -22.78 -19.14 5.59
N GLY A 815 -22.13 -18.51 6.57
CA GLY A 815 -22.70 -18.25 7.90
C GLY A 815 -23.69 -17.09 7.92
N GLU A 816 -23.63 -16.19 6.94
CA GLU A 816 -24.57 -15.06 6.75
C GLU A 816 -25.80 -15.43 5.94
N LEU A 817 -25.87 -16.65 5.38
CA LEU A 817 -27.02 -17.09 4.59
C LEU A 817 -28.33 -17.00 5.40
N GLY A 818 -29.14 -16.05 4.97
CA GLY A 818 -30.43 -15.72 5.55
C GLY A 818 -30.32 -14.75 6.71
N SER A 819 -29.24 -13.98 6.87
CA SER A 819 -29.19 -12.83 7.79
C SER A 819 -29.95 -11.63 7.22
N THR A 820 -30.33 -10.69 8.08
CA THR A 820 -31.11 -9.51 7.65
C THR A 820 -30.19 -8.54 6.90
N LEU A 821 -28.95 -8.38 7.39
CA LEU A 821 -27.89 -7.62 6.76
C LEU A 821 -27.59 -8.14 5.33
N LEU A 822 -27.41 -9.45 5.12
CA LEU A 822 -27.12 -10.00 3.80
C LEU A 822 -28.26 -9.77 2.81
N THR A 823 -29.50 -9.97 3.27
CA THR A 823 -30.70 -9.76 2.44
C THR A 823 -30.81 -8.30 2.00
N LYS A 824 -30.62 -7.35 2.92
CA LYS A 824 -30.60 -5.91 2.66
C LYS A 824 -29.53 -5.52 1.64
N THR A 825 -28.31 -6.02 1.82
CA THR A 825 -27.16 -5.74 0.94
C THR A 825 -27.39 -6.29 -0.47
N ILE A 826 -27.81 -7.55 -0.62
CA ILE A 826 -28.08 -8.16 -1.94
C ILE A 826 -29.21 -7.43 -2.67
N VAL A 827 -30.32 -7.11 -1.99
CA VAL A 827 -31.44 -6.39 -2.63
C VAL A 827 -31.02 -4.98 -3.06
N LYS A 828 -30.29 -4.24 -2.22
CA LYS A 828 -29.79 -2.90 -2.57
C LYS A 828 -28.81 -2.96 -3.75
N ALA A 829 -27.83 -3.87 -3.71
CA ALA A 829 -26.85 -4.04 -4.78
C ALA A 829 -27.48 -4.45 -6.11
N GLY A 830 -28.41 -5.41 -6.10
CA GLY A 830 -29.14 -5.83 -7.29
C GLY A 830 -30.00 -4.72 -7.89
N ALA A 831 -30.67 -3.92 -7.05
CA ALA A 831 -31.47 -2.79 -7.50
C ALA A 831 -30.62 -1.65 -8.09
N ALA A 832 -29.48 -1.33 -7.49
CA ALA A 832 -28.52 -0.36 -8.02
C ALA A 832 -27.89 -0.85 -9.34
N GLY A 833 -27.46 -2.12 -9.40
CA GLY A 833 -26.83 -2.71 -10.59
C GLY A 833 -27.75 -2.80 -11.81
N LEU A 834 -29.02 -3.18 -11.62
CA LEU A 834 -30.02 -3.18 -12.70
C LEU A 834 -30.29 -1.76 -13.23
N ASN A 835 -30.29 -0.77 -12.35
CA ASN A 835 -30.47 0.64 -12.70
C ASN A 835 -29.26 1.21 -13.47
N ALA A 836 -28.04 0.87 -13.05
CA ALA A 836 -26.82 1.26 -13.75
C ALA A 836 -26.71 0.60 -15.13
N ALA A 837 -26.96 -0.71 -15.22
CA ALA A 837 -26.91 -1.46 -16.48
C ALA A 837 -27.94 -0.95 -17.51
N SER A 838 -29.16 -0.60 -17.08
CA SER A 838 -30.19 -0.05 -17.96
C SER A 838 -29.90 1.38 -18.44
N THR A 839 -29.02 2.10 -17.74
CA THR A 839 -28.54 3.44 -18.10
C THR A 839 -27.31 3.38 -19.02
N ALA A 840 -26.37 2.46 -18.75
CA ALA A 840 -25.14 2.29 -19.52
C ALA A 840 -25.38 1.63 -20.89
N ALA A 841 -26.28 0.66 -20.98
CA ALA A 841 -26.68 0.10 -22.27
C ALA A 841 -27.66 1.03 -22.99
N ARG A 842 -27.42 1.34 -24.28
CA ARG A 842 -28.44 1.95 -25.15
C ARG A 842 -29.55 0.92 -25.45
N VAL A 843 -30.43 0.68 -24.47
CA VAL A 843 -31.51 -0.31 -24.56
C VAL A 843 -32.40 0.00 -25.79
N PRO A 844 -32.57 -0.93 -26.74
CA PRO A 844 -33.43 -0.75 -27.90
C PRO A 844 -34.83 -0.30 -27.49
N LYS A 845 -35.45 0.60 -28.27
CA LYS A 845 -36.77 1.20 -27.94
C LYS A 845 -37.85 0.15 -27.64
N THR A 846 -37.75 -1.05 -28.23
CA THR A 846 -38.63 -2.20 -28.01
C THR A 846 -38.52 -2.84 -26.61
N LEU A 847 -37.36 -2.75 -25.95
CA LEU A 847 -37.11 -3.35 -24.62
C LEU A 847 -37.16 -2.32 -23.49
N GLN A 848 -37.27 -1.03 -23.78
CA GLN A 848 -37.39 0.03 -22.77
C GLN A 848 -38.56 -0.15 -21.78
N PRO A 849 -39.77 -0.62 -22.18
CA PRO A 849 -40.85 -0.87 -21.22
C PRO A 849 -40.49 -1.95 -20.20
N LEU A 850 -39.85 -3.03 -20.66
CA LEU A 850 -39.39 -4.14 -19.81
C LEU A 850 -38.27 -3.69 -18.86
N ALA A 851 -37.29 -2.91 -19.36
CA ALA A 851 -36.21 -2.36 -18.55
C ALA A 851 -36.72 -1.39 -17.46
N LYS A 852 -37.69 -0.51 -17.79
CA LYS A 852 -38.33 0.37 -16.80
C LYS A 852 -39.15 -0.42 -15.78
N PHE A 853 -39.85 -1.48 -16.21
CA PHE A 853 -40.58 -2.36 -15.31
C PHE A 853 -39.67 -3.11 -14.32
N THR A 854 -38.54 -3.66 -14.78
CA THR A 854 -37.56 -4.31 -13.89
C THR A 854 -36.93 -3.31 -12.92
N GLN A 855 -36.50 -2.13 -13.40
CA GLN A 855 -35.96 -1.04 -12.58
C GLN A 855 -36.94 -0.62 -11.46
N PHE A 856 -38.22 -0.41 -11.78
CA PHE A 856 -39.23 -0.01 -10.79
C PHE A 856 -39.59 -1.14 -9.83
N SER A 857 -39.59 -2.40 -10.30
CA SER A 857 -39.80 -3.57 -9.44
C SER A 857 -38.65 -3.74 -8.43
N SER A 858 -37.41 -3.54 -8.86
CA SER A 858 -36.24 -3.60 -7.97
C SER A 858 -36.19 -2.45 -6.96
N ARG A 859 -36.57 -1.23 -7.36
CA ARG A 859 -36.78 -0.10 -6.41
C ARG A 859 -37.83 -0.44 -5.36
N SER A 860 -38.94 -1.03 -5.79
CA SER A 860 -40.02 -1.45 -4.90
C SER A 860 -39.56 -2.55 -3.95
N ALA A 861 -38.75 -3.52 -4.41
CA ALA A 861 -38.16 -4.54 -3.53
C ALA A 861 -37.32 -3.92 -2.42
N TRP A 862 -36.55 -2.87 -2.72
CA TRP A 862 -35.75 -2.15 -1.73
C TRP A 862 -36.62 -1.39 -0.72
N TRP A 863 -37.68 -0.68 -1.16
CA TRP A 863 -38.64 -0.04 -0.24
C TRP A 863 -39.36 -1.04 0.66
N VAL A 864 -39.80 -2.17 0.11
CA VAL A 864 -40.43 -3.26 0.90
C VAL A 864 -39.44 -3.86 1.89
N THR A 865 -38.17 -4.01 1.51
CA THR A 865 -37.09 -4.45 2.42
C THR A 865 -36.94 -3.48 3.60
N GLN A 866 -36.78 -2.17 3.33
CA GLN A 866 -36.65 -1.11 4.33
C GLN A 866 -37.82 -1.08 5.34
N GLY A 867 -39.05 -1.32 4.88
CA GLY A 867 -40.22 -1.41 5.76
C GLY A 867 -40.27 -2.71 6.55
N ALA A 868 -40.02 -3.84 5.90
CA ALA A 868 -40.14 -5.17 6.49
C ALA A 868 -39.05 -5.47 7.53
N THR A 869 -37.86 -4.89 7.44
CA THR A 869 -36.76 -5.12 8.40
C THR A 869 -37.01 -4.55 9.80
N ARG A 870 -37.98 -3.63 9.97
CA ARG A 870 -38.40 -3.12 11.28
C ARG A 870 -39.19 -4.13 12.12
N LEU A 871 -39.57 -5.26 11.53
CA LEU A 871 -40.32 -6.33 12.17
C LEU A 871 -39.39 -7.49 12.56
N GLY A 872 -39.84 -8.32 13.51
CA GLY A 872 -39.13 -9.55 13.90
C GLY A 872 -39.62 -10.76 13.08
N ARG A 873 -38.70 -11.64 12.67
CA ARG A 873 -39.03 -12.88 11.93
C ARG A 873 -39.92 -13.76 12.81
N PRO A 874 -41.19 -14.05 12.43
CA PRO A 874 -41.63 -14.26 11.05
C PRO A 874 -42.41 -13.11 10.38
N TRP A 875 -42.67 -11.98 11.04
CA TRP A 875 -43.51 -10.91 10.51
C TRP A 875 -42.97 -10.24 9.25
N ASN A 876 -41.65 -10.27 8.99
CA ASN A 876 -41.04 -9.68 7.79
C ASN A 876 -41.46 -10.44 6.52
N LEU A 877 -41.54 -11.78 6.60
CA LEU A 877 -42.03 -12.63 5.51
C LEU A 877 -43.54 -12.48 5.30
N LEU A 878 -44.28 -12.37 6.41
CA LEU A 878 -45.72 -12.12 6.38
C LEU A 878 -46.06 -10.74 5.79
N ALA A 879 -45.33 -9.69 6.20
CA ALA A 879 -45.46 -8.34 5.67
C ALA A 879 -45.13 -8.32 4.17
N ALA A 880 -44.06 -8.99 3.74
CA ALA A 880 -43.74 -9.13 2.31
C ALA A 880 -44.84 -9.83 1.51
N ALA A 881 -45.40 -10.93 2.04
CA ALA A 881 -46.51 -11.62 1.40
C ALA A 881 -47.77 -10.74 1.32
N ILE A 882 -48.11 -10.02 2.40
CA ILE A 882 -49.22 -9.06 2.43
C ILE A 882 -48.99 -7.91 1.44
N THR A 883 -47.78 -7.36 1.35
CA THR A 883 -47.44 -6.29 0.40
C THR A 883 -47.47 -6.78 -1.04
N ALA A 884 -47.06 -8.03 -1.31
CA ALA A 884 -47.21 -8.64 -2.63
C ALA A 884 -48.69 -8.75 -3.02
N ILE A 885 -49.52 -9.29 -2.12
CA ILE A 885 -50.97 -9.41 -2.32
C ILE A 885 -51.61 -8.03 -2.53
N ALA A 886 -51.29 -7.04 -1.70
CA ALA A 886 -51.80 -5.69 -1.83
C ALA A 886 -51.40 -5.03 -3.16
N GLY A 887 -50.15 -5.23 -3.62
CA GLY A 887 -49.71 -4.75 -4.94
C GLY A 887 -50.47 -5.42 -6.09
N PHE A 888 -50.68 -6.74 -6.03
CA PHE A 888 -51.47 -7.47 -7.04
C PHE A 888 -52.93 -7.01 -7.05
N VAL A 889 -53.55 -6.81 -5.89
CA VAL A 889 -54.91 -6.26 -5.74
C VAL A 889 -55.02 -4.86 -6.37
N LEU A 890 -54.10 -3.95 -6.02
CA LEU A 890 -54.07 -2.59 -6.58
C LEU A 890 -53.86 -2.59 -8.11
N SER A 891 -53.18 -3.60 -8.65
CA SER A 891 -53.06 -3.78 -10.10
C SER A 891 -54.29 -4.45 -10.76
N GLY A 892 -55.04 -5.28 -10.03
CA GLY A 892 -56.18 -6.01 -10.58
C GLY A 892 -57.43 -5.16 -10.77
N GLU A 893 -57.64 -4.14 -9.92
CA GLU A 893 -58.93 -3.41 -9.85
C GLU A 893 -58.79 -1.89 -10.02
N GLY A 894 -57.56 -1.37 -10.09
CA GLY A 894 -57.31 0.04 -10.34
C GLY A 894 -57.29 0.42 -11.81
N GLY A 895 -57.66 1.66 -12.13
CA GLY A 895 -57.43 2.24 -13.46
C GLY A 895 -55.93 2.27 -13.81
N SER A 896 -55.58 2.58 -15.07
CA SER A 896 -54.22 2.45 -15.61
C SER A 896 -53.11 2.99 -14.70
N VAL A 897 -53.32 4.14 -14.04
CA VAL A 897 -52.37 4.73 -13.07
C VAL A 897 -52.07 3.81 -11.88
N LEU A 898 -53.09 3.13 -11.32
CA LEU A 898 -52.94 2.18 -10.22
C LEU A 898 -52.29 0.86 -10.66
N GLN A 899 -52.55 0.41 -11.89
CA GLN A 899 -51.83 -0.71 -12.51
C GLN A 899 -50.32 -0.46 -12.59
N TRP A 900 -49.91 0.73 -13.03
CA TRP A 900 -48.50 1.13 -13.08
C TRP A 900 -47.82 1.24 -11.71
N LEU A 901 -48.58 1.37 -10.62
CA LEU A 901 -48.07 1.41 -9.24
C LEU A 901 -48.09 0.03 -8.56
N GLY A 902 -49.17 -0.73 -8.70
CA GLY A 902 -49.40 -1.99 -8.00
C GLY A 902 -48.51 -3.15 -8.48
N LEU A 903 -48.38 -3.31 -9.81
CA LEU A 903 -47.62 -4.42 -10.42
C LEU A 903 -46.12 -4.40 -10.05
N PRO A 904 -45.41 -3.25 -10.10
CA PRO A 904 -44.02 -3.19 -9.64
C PRO A 904 -43.86 -3.37 -8.12
N VAL A 905 -44.81 -2.89 -7.32
CA VAL A 905 -44.81 -3.11 -5.85
C VAL A 905 -44.98 -4.60 -5.53
N ALA A 906 -45.89 -5.27 -6.25
CA ALA A 906 -46.10 -6.71 -6.16
C ALA A 906 -44.85 -7.50 -6.57
N GLY A 907 -44.26 -7.16 -7.73
CA GLY A 907 -43.02 -7.75 -8.23
C GLY A 907 -41.86 -7.54 -7.27
N GLY A 908 -41.73 -6.34 -6.69
CA GLY A 908 -40.69 -6.04 -5.71
C GLY A 908 -40.84 -6.80 -4.40
N ALA A 909 -42.06 -6.88 -3.86
CA ALA A 909 -42.35 -7.68 -2.67
C ALA A 909 -42.14 -9.19 -2.92
N LEU A 910 -42.48 -9.69 -4.12
CA LEU A 910 -42.21 -11.06 -4.53
C LEU A 910 -40.70 -11.34 -4.65
N VAL A 911 -39.93 -10.43 -5.26
CA VAL A 911 -38.46 -10.53 -5.33
C VAL A 911 -37.83 -10.54 -3.94
N PHE A 912 -38.26 -9.64 -3.03
CA PHE A 912 -37.79 -9.67 -1.64
C PHE A 912 -38.15 -10.98 -0.93
N LEU A 913 -39.37 -11.51 -1.14
CA LEU A 913 -39.80 -12.78 -0.58
C LEU A 913 -38.98 -13.95 -1.14
N VAL A 914 -38.74 -14.00 -2.46
CA VAL A 914 -37.91 -15.02 -3.12
C VAL A 914 -36.46 -14.96 -2.66
N VAL A 915 -35.83 -13.78 -2.60
CA VAL A 915 -34.46 -13.62 -2.10
C VAL A 915 -34.36 -13.99 -0.61
N SER A 916 -35.35 -13.61 0.20
CA SER A 916 -35.44 -14.03 1.60
C SER A 916 -35.60 -15.55 1.74
N LEU A 917 -36.36 -16.20 0.84
CA LEU A 917 -36.55 -17.65 0.83
C LEU A 917 -35.30 -18.41 0.35
N LEU A 918 -34.61 -17.91 -0.67
CA LEU A 918 -33.39 -18.50 -1.23
C LEU A 918 -32.19 -18.38 -0.28
N THR A 919 -32.15 -17.33 0.54
CA THR A 919 -31.09 -17.14 1.53
C THR A 919 -31.32 -17.95 2.82
N LEU A 920 -32.53 -18.40 3.14
CA LEU A 920 -32.80 -19.19 4.34
C LEU A 920 -32.08 -20.55 4.36
N ARG A 921 -31.41 -20.86 5.47
CA ARG A 921 -30.86 -22.20 5.76
C ARG A 921 -31.95 -23.27 5.72
N ARG A 922 -31.89 -24.16 4.70
CA ARG A 922 -32.80 -25.32 4.54
C ARG A 922 -32.77 -26.20 5.80
N THR A 923 -33.83 -26.12 6.58
CA THR A 923 -34.12 -27.01 7.72
C THR A 923 -35.57 -27.46 7.63
N TRP A 924 -35.83 -28.75 7.87
CA TRP A 924 -37.15 -29.37 7.64
C TRP A 924 -38.33 -28.62 8.29
N ARG A 925 -38.13 -28.07 9.50
CA ARG A 925 -39.14 -27.29 10.21
C ARG A 925 -39.45 -25.95 9.52
N MET A 926 -38.46 -25.28 8.94
CA MET A 926 -38.70 -24.09 8.14
C MET A 926 -39.25 -24.42 6.75
N VAL A 927 -38.89 -25.58 6.16
CA VAL A 927 -39.54 -26.05 4.93
C VAL A 927 -41.05 -26.17 5.14
N LEU A 928 -41.51 -26.75 6.26
CA LEU A 928 -42.94 -26.79 6.61
C LEU A 928 -43.56 -25.40 6.82
N THR A 929 -42.85 -24.45 7.45
CA THR A 929 -43.35 -23.07 7.63
C THR A 929 -43.44 -22.33 6.29
N VAL A 930 -42.44 -22.48 5.42
CA VAL A 930 -42.41 -21.92 4.08
C VAL A 930 -43.48 -22.56 3.19
N LEU A 931 -43.68 -23.87 3.28
CA LEU A 931 -44.77 -24.58 2.61
C LEU A 931 -46.13 -24.07 3.09
N GLY A 932 -46.30 -23.86 4.40
CA GLY A 932 -47.52 -23.29 4.97
C GLY A 932 -47.78 -21.85 4.48
N VAL A 933 -46.77 -20.99 4.47
CA VAL A 933 -46.88 -19.61 3.96
C VAL A 933 -47.11 -19.61 2.43
N LEU A 934 -46.46 -20.49 1.67
CA LEU A 934 -46.68 -20.64 0.23
C LEU A 934 -48.05 -21.24 -0.10
N VAL A 935 -48.59 -22.14 0.71
CA VAL A 935 -49.95 -22.69 0.55
C VAL A 935 -51.00 -21.64 0.93
N ILE A 936 -50.80 -20.88 2.01
CA ILE A 936 -51.68 -19.76 2.36
C ILE A 936 -51.62 -18.67 1.27
N ALA A 937 -50.43 -18.33 0.78
CA ALA A 937 -50.26 -17.41 -0.33
C ALA A 937 -50.92 -17.95 -1.60
N ALA A 938 -50.68 -19.22 -1.98
CA ALA A 938 -51.30 -19.84 -3.15
C ALA A 938 -52.83 -19.90 -3.06
N LEU A 939 -53.40 -20.16 -1.88
CA LEU A 939 -54.85 -20.10 -1.64
C LEU A 939 -55.39 -18.68 -1.80
N LEU A 940 -54.66 -17.67 -1.33
CA LEU A 940 -55.03 -16.26 -1.50
C LEU A 940 -54.85 -15.78 -2.96
N PHE A 941 -53.81 -16.24 -3.67
CA PHE A 941 -53.54 -15.93 -5.08
C PHE A 941 -54.49 -16.65 -6.04
N ALA A 942 -54.93 -17.87 -5.72
CA ALA A 942 -55.84 -18.65 -6.57
C ALA A 942 -57.20 -17.98 -6.75
N ALA A 943 -57.61 -17.11 -5.83
CA ALA A 943 -58.82 -16.29 -5.95
C ALA A 943 -58.72 -15.17 -7.01
N PHE A 944 -57.50 -14.80 -7.45
CA PHE A 944 -57.24 -13.66 -8.37
C PHE A 944 -56.68 -14.08 -9.74
N LEU A 945 -56.42 -15.37 -9.97
CA LEU A 945 -55.93 -15.89 -11.26
C LEU A 945 -57.07 -16.59 -12.02
N PRO A 946 -57.64 -15.97 -13.09
CA PRO A 946 -58.85 -16.48 -13.76
C PRO A 946 -58.83 -17.96 -14.17
N PRO A 947 -57.75 -18.52 -14.78
CA PRO A 947 -57.76 -19.92 -15.22
C PRO A 947 -57.63 -20.94 -14.07
N ILE A 948 -57.31 -20.50 -12.84
CA ILE A 948 -57.20 -21.37 -11.65
C ILE A 948 -58.44 -21.21 -10.76
N ALA A 949 -58.98 -19.98 -10.67
CA ALA A 949 -60.15 -19.66 -9.88
C ALA A 949 -61.40 -20.45 -10.31
N GLN A 950 -61.68 -20.51 -11.62
CA GLN A 950 -62.91 -21.11 -12.14
C GLN A 950 -63.07 -22.63 -11.87
N PRO A 951 -62.08 -23.51 -12.16
CA PRO A 951 -62.27 -24.96 -11.98
C PRO A 951 -62.09 -25.47 -10.55
N LEU A 952 -61.31 -24.79 -9.70
CA LEU A 952 -60.98 -25.28 -8.34
C LEU A 952 -61.64 -24.47 -7.21
N PHE A 953 -61.97 -23.20 -7.46
CA PHE A 953 -62.44 -22.25 -6.44
C PHE A 953 -63.67 -21.46 -6.90
N GLY A 954 -64.53 -22.03 -7.76
CA GLY A 954 -65.72 -21.33 -8.28
C GLY A 954 -66.67 -20.80 -7.18
N TRP A 955 -66.70 -21.46 -6.01
CA TRP A 955 -67.45 -21.03 -4.82
C TRP A 955 -66.89 -19.75 -4.16
N LEU A 956 -65.63 -19.40 -4.43
CA LEU A 956 -64.99 -18.14 -4.02
C LEU A 956 -65.28 -17.00 -4.99
N GLY A 957 -65.76 -17.26 -6.20
CA GLY A 957 -66.10 -16.21 -7.19
C GLY A 957 -67.19 -15.26 -6.68
N THR A 958 -68.30 -15.81 -6.16
CA THR A 958 -69.38 -15.04 -5.53
C THR A 958 -68.93 -14.26 -4.29
N VAL A 959 -67.86 -14.72 -3.65
CA VAL A 959 -67.28 -14.15 -2.43
C VAL A 959 -66.33 -12.99 -2.76
N VAL A 960 -65.51 -13.14 -3.80
CA VAL A 960 -64.70 -12.07 -4.40
C VAL A 960 -65.58 -10.97 -5.01
N ASP A 961 -66.70 -11.34 -5.66
CA ASP A 961 -67.67 -10.37 -6.17
C ASP A 961 -68.46 -9.67 -5.05
N GLY A 962 -68.52 -10.22 -3.84
CA GLY A 962 -69.05 -9.54 -2.65
C GLY A 962 -68.04 -8.55 -2.07
N TRP A 963 -66.76 -8.93 -2.06
CA TRP A 963 -65.64 -8.07 -1.67
C TRP A 963 -65.49 -6.85 -2.60
N ARG A 964 -65.60 -7.05 -3.92
CA ARG A 964 -65.71 -6.01 -4.96
C ARG A 964 -66.86 -5.02 -4.78
N ARG A 965 -67.87 -5.37 -3.98
CA ARG A 965 -69.05 -4.54 -3.67
C ARG A 965 -69.03 -3.95 -2.25
N GLY A 966 -67.92 -4.10 -1.51
CA GLY A 966 -67.68 -3.41 -0.23
C GLY A 966 -68.51 -3.90 0.96
N GLN A 967 -69.12 -5.09 0.88
CA GLN A 967 -70.00 -5.57 1.95
C GLN A 967 -69.21 -6.26 3.09
N ALA A 968 -69.45 -5.79 4.33
CA ALA A 968 -69.01 -6.38 5.60
C ALA A 968 -67.47 -6.56 5.83
N PRO A 969 -66.66 -5.48 5.89
CA PRO A 969 -65.21 -5.55 6.09
C PRO A 969 -64.75 -6.20 7.42
N LEU A 970 -65.57 -6.16 8.47
CA LEU A 970 -65.23 -6.72 9.78
C LEU A 970 -65.17 -8.27 9.79
N TRP A 971 -66.04 -8.94 9.03
CA TRP A 971 -66.02 -10.39 8.91
C TRP A 971 -64.78 -10.88 8.13
N TRP A 972 -64.25 -10.05 7.23
CA TRP A 972 -63.04 -10.35 6.48
C TRP A 972 -61.76 -10.25 7.31
N LEU A 973 -61.66 -9.25 8.19
CA LEU A 973 -60.60 -9.22 9.22
C LEU A 973 -60.64 -10.48 10.09
N ALA A 974 -61.82 -10.98 10.44
CA ALA A 974 -61.96 -12.23 11.20
C ALA A 974 -61.50 -13.47 10.40
N VAL A 975 -61.87 -13.60 9.11
CA VAL A 975 -61.43 -14.73 8.25
C VAL A 975 -59.92 -14.72 8.00
N VAL A 976 -59.33 -13.55 7.73
CA VAL A 976 -57.87 -13.41 7.57
C VAL A 976 -57.15 -13.71 8.89
N ALA A 977 -57.67 -13.24 10.03
CA ALA A 977 -57.15 -13.61 11.35
C ALA A 977 -57.25 -15.12 11.62
N LEU A 978 -58.34 -15.78 11.17
CA LEU A 978 -58.55 -17.22 11.31
C LEU A 978 -57.58 -18.05 10.43
N LEU A 979 -57.29 -17.59 9.21
CA LEU A 979 -56.32 -18.23 8.30
C LEU A 979 -54.86 -18.02 8.74
N LEU A 980 -54.55 -16.90 9.38
CA LEU A 980 -53.24 -16.64 9.98
C LEU A 980 -53.06 -17.34 11.33
N LEU A 981 -54.14 -17.65 12.03
CA LEU A 981 -54.16 -18.23 13.38
C LEU A 981 -53.24 -19.46 13.55
N PRO A 982 -53.18 -20.45 12.63
CA PRO A 982 -52.25 -21.57 12.73
C PRO A 982 -50.76 -21.18 12.63
N ALA A 983 -50.44 -20.18 11.79
CA ALA A 983 -49.09 -19.63 11.64
C ALA A 983 -48.68 -18.73 12.81
N ILE A 984 -49.66 -18.11 13.49
CA ILE A 984 -49.49 -17.34 14.72
C ILE A 984 -49.33 -18.27 15.94
N TRP A 985 -50.12 -19.33 16.03
CA TRP A 985 -50.21 -20.21 17.20
C TRP A 985 -48.97 -21.11 17.38
N THR A 986 -48.38 -21.57 16.28
CA THR A 986 -47.20 -22.45 16.30
C THR A 986 -46.00 -21.84 17.03
N PRO A 987 -45.54 -20.59 16.77
CA PRO A 987 -44.48 -19.95 17.57
C PRO A 987 -44.92 -19.58 18.99
N LEU A 988 -46.17 -19.13 19.19
CA LEU A 988 -46.71 -18.79 20.52
C LEU A 988 -46.71 -19.98 21.49
N SER A 989 -47.01 -21.18 21.00
CA SER A 989 -46.94 -22.43 21.80
C SER A 989 -45.51 -22.73 22.32
N GLY A 990 -44.47 -22.30 21.60
CA GLY A 990 -43.06 -22.42 22.00
C GLY A 990 -42.68 -21.47 23.15
N LEU A 991 -43.20 -20.24 23.13
CA LEU A 991 -43.03 -19.27 24.22
C LEU A 991 -43.69 -19.76 25.52
N GLY A 992 -44.89 -20.34 25.44
CA GLY A 992 -45.56 -20.96 26.59
C GLY A 992 -44.75 -22.09 27.23
N ARG A 993 -44.09 -22.94 26.42
CA ARG A 993 -43.20 -24.02 26.92
C ARG A 993 -41.92 -23.49 27.58
N ARG A 994 -41.35 -22.37 27.10
CA ARG A 994 -40.23 -21.70 27.78
C ARG A 994 -40.63 -21.10 29.12
N LYS A 995 -41.83 -20.52 29.24
CA LYS A 995 -42.32 -19.95 30.51
C LYS A 995 -42.59 -21.06 31.56
N ARG A 996 -43.17 -22.19 31.16
CA ARG A 996 -43.37 -23.37 32.05
C ARG A 996 -42.08 -24.04 32.54
N ARG A 997 -40.93 -23.84 31.90
CA ARG A 997 -39.62 -24.32 32.38
C ARG A 997 -38.93 -23.38 33.40
N ARG A 998 -39.51 -22.21 33.69
CA ARG A 998 -39.02 -21.27 34.72
C ARG A 998 -39.80 -21.33 36.05
N SER A 999 -40.75 -22.26 36.17
CA SER A 999 -41.61 -22.41 37.35
C SER A 999 -41.67 -23.88 37.77
N GLY A 1000 -40.60 -24.35 38.42
CA GLY A 1000 -40.49 -25.63 39.11
C GLY A 1000 -39.54 -25.43 40.31
N PRO A 1001 -39.83 -26.02 41.48
CA PRO A 1001 -39.30 -25.53 42.76
C PRO A 1001 -37.85 -25.97 43.02
N ASP A 1002 -37.19 -25.21 43.91
CA ASP A 1002 -35.86 -25.48 44.43
C ASP A 1002 -35.69 -26.91 44.98
N ARG A 1003 -34.51 -27.47 44.75
CA ARG A 1003 -33.87 -28.43 45.67
C ARG A 1003 -32.38 -28.09 45.78
N PRO A 1004 -31.83 -27.96 47.00
CA PRO A 1004 -30.44 -27.56 47.20
C PRO A 1004 -29.51 -28.78 47.23
N ARG A 1005 -28.45 -28.75 46.43
CA ARG A 1005 -27.03 -28.89 46.81
C ARG A 1005 -26.15 -28.95 45.55
#